data_AF-A0A543I320-F1
#
_entry.id   AF-A0A543I320-F1
#
_cell.length_a   1.000
_cell.length_b   1.000
_cell.length_c   1.000
_cell.angle_alpha   90.00
_cell.angle_beta   90.00
_cell.angle_gamma   90.00
#
_symmetry.space_group_name_H-M   'P 1'
#
loop_
_entity.id
_entity.type
_entity.pdbx_description
1 polymer ?
#
loop_
_entity_poly.entity_id
_entity_poly.type
_entity_poly.pdbx_seq_one_letter_code
_entity_poly.pdbx_strand_id
1 'polypeptide(L)'
;MLCGMSVSPEQPRRRADIQGLRAVAVLAVIGFHVFGWPQGGYLGVDAFFVVSGFVITGLLLRERERTGRTSLRAFWARRARRILPLALVVIAAVVAVAPLAWAGPKVAAVRTDAIWATFFAANWHFAEQSADYFQLGSEPSPLLHYWSLGVEEQFYLAWPLLVVLALALAGAAHRSRVALVVLAAVVGIPSLAWAVAQGASDPTTAYYSTFTRGWELALGAALATVPAVAATHRRYAVRLAPVARTALSWAGLAILLASVALLSPATGVPWPAALGATIGTALVLVAGIGAGAPGSVLLTNRVSGYLGDISFGLYLWHFPLVVIVPVFLSASRSATAVVVLVGTLLLAVISHHLLERPVLDAPRVRPRAMLASGLALVLLVGVVGGAAAMRPDLFSGGTVVASGADAEGAVETPAGGVPAPEPTPEPTPTATSASPTATGPTPSPSAPTTTAAAGWAPIPLGATGTRVQNGLSEALASTSWPSDLNPSPDAWQTMADPRMSTGACTATRASDPDSCTFGNRKGPEIIVYGDSIGIPLLATVVKAYGSTYKVRGMTKIGCAVNGVDANFGKDEWAIPCVRHRQMVLDYVRRVKPKILIMTETYSWAVRLKSKAKGSASAKEWLAADQAFVDSVRESVGSVVIVAPSMPGVAFLDCYRPGGSPRRCVTGIPAWWARTRDVEKKVVGAHFIDTTHWYCVDGRCPLFTGTTDTIVKGDYLHTSVQYARQLAPDFAYLMKASGALP
;
A
#
# COMPACT_ATOMS: atom_id res chain seq x y z
N MET A 1 -32.98 18.49 -65.51
CA MET A 1 -32.17 19.04 -64.39
C MET A 1 -32.66 18.41 -63.10
N LEU A 2 -31.96 17.39 -62.58
CA LEU A 2 -32.23 16.84 -61.25
C LEU A 2 -30.92 16.91 -60.46
N CYS A 3 -30.93 17.75 -59.43
CA CYS A 3 -29.80 18.08 -58.58
C CYS A 3 -29.52 16.90 -57.65
N GLY A 4 -28.34 16.29 -57.80
CA GLY A 4 -27.86 15.23 -56.93
C GLY A 4 -27.56 15.77 -55.53
N MET A 5 -28.29 15.26 -54.53
CA MET A 5 -27.93 15.43 -53.13
C MET A 5 -26.67 14.62 -52.83
N SER A 6 -25.54 15.30 -52.69
CA SER A 6 -24.31 14.73 -52.16
C SER A 6 -24.52 14.33 -50.69
N VAL A 7 -24.65 13.04 -50.44
CA VAL A 7 -24.60 12.48 -49.09
C VAL A 7 -23.20 12.71 -48.53
N SER A 8 -23.10 13.56 -47.51
CA SER A 8 -21.86 13.78 -46.77
C SER A 8 -21.44 12.47 -46.08
N PRO A 9 -20.14 12.11 -46.05
CA PRO A 9 -19.70 10.89 -45.38
C PRO A 9 -19.98 10.99 -43.87
N GLU A 10 -20.84 10.10 -43.39
CA GLU A 10 -21.24 10.00 -41.98
C GLU A 10 -19.98 9.81 -41.10
N GLN A 11 -19.78 10.72 -40.15
CA GLN A 11 -18.67 10.65 -39.19
C GLN A 11 -18.72 9.31 -38.44
N PRO A 12 -17.59 8.60 -38.22
CA PRO A 12 -17.59 7.33 -37.51
C PRO A 12 -18.21 7.48 -36.12
N ARG A 13 -19.36 6.85 -35.90
CA ARG A 13 -20.14 6.96 -34.67
C ARG A 13 -19.32 6.45 -33.46
N ARG A 14 -19.07 7.35 -32.50
CA ARG A 14 -18.31 7.07 -31.27
C ARG A 14 -18.97 5.95 -30.45
N ARG A 15 -18.19 4.95 -30.05
CA ARG A 15 -18.59 3.84 -29.14
C ARG A 15 -18.79 4.37 -27.71
N ALA A 16 -20.01 4.76 -27.35
CA ALA A 16 -20.35 5.30 -26.02
C ALA A 16 -20.21 4.25 -24.90
N ASP A 17 -20.45 2.99 -25.21
CA ASP A 17 -20.27 1.84 -24.30
C ASP A 17 -18.85 1.71 -23.76
N ILE A 18 -17.83 2.02 -24.57
CA ILE A 18 -16.43 2.03 -24.14
C ILE A 18 -16.18 3.14 -23.11
N GLN A 19 -16.81 4.30 -23.27
CA GLN A 19 -16.69 5.38 -22.28
C GLN A 19 -17.38 5.02 -20.96
N GLY A 20 -18.58 4.45 -21.02
CA GLY A 20 -19.26 3.97 -19.82
C GLY A 20 -18.47 2.88 -19.09
N LEU A 21 -17.84 1.97 -19.81
CA LEU A 21 -16.98 0.94 -19.21
C LEU A 21 -15.76 1.56 -18.50
N ARG A 22 -15.11 2.57 -19.13
CA ARG A 22 -14.03 3.34 -18.50
C ARG A 22 -14.50 4.07 -17.24
N ALA A 23 -15.72 4.60 -17.26
CA ALA A 23 -16.34 5.23 -16.08
C ALA A 23 -16.53 4.23 -14.93
N VAL A 24 -17.10 3.06 -15.21
CA VAL A 24 -17.25 1.99 -14.21
C VAL A 24 -15.91 1.58 -13.62
N ALA A 25 -14.90 1.37 -14.47
CA ALA A 25 -13.57 0.98 -14.07
C ALA A 25 -12.88 2.02 -13.17
N VAL A 26 -12.87 3.31 -13.54
CA VAL A 26 -12.22 4.34 -12.72
C VAL A 26 -12.96 4.57 -11.39
N LEU A 27 -14.29 4.52 -11.38
CA LEU A 27 -15.05 4.69 -10.14
C LEU A 27 -14.81 3.55 -9.16
N ALA A 28 -14.66 2.31 -9.65
CA ALA A 28 -14.28 1.17 -8.81
C ALA A 28 -12.89 1.37 -8.19
N VAL A 29 -11.91 1.84 -8.98
CA VAL A 29 -10.55 2.14 -8.50
C VAL A 29 -10.55 3.26 -7.46
N ILE A 30 -11.30 4.33 -7.70
CA ILE A 30 -11.41 5.46 -6.75
C ILE A 30 -12.07 4.98 -5.45
N GLY A 31 -13.17 4.24 -5.53
CA GLY A 31 -13.86 3.70 -4.36
C GLY A 31 -12.93 2.84 -3.48
N PHE A 32 -12.18 1.93 -4.11
CA PHE A 32 -11.18 1.13 -3.43
C PHE A 32 -10.16 1.97 -2.67
N HIS A 33 -9.59 3.01 -3.28
CA HIS A 33 -8.55 3.83 -2.64
C HIS A 33 -9.09 4.81 -1.59
N VAL A 34 -10.29 5.38 -1.81
CA VAL A 34 -10.86 6.39 -0.90
C VAL A 34 -11.54 5.74 0.30
N PHE A 35 -12.25 4.64 0.09
CA PHE A 35 -13.09 4.01 1.12
C PHE A 35 -12.57 2.65 1.59
N GLY A 36 -11.61 2.04 0.90
CA GLY A 36 -11.24 0.63 1.11
C GLY A 36 -12.32 -0.35 0.62
N TRP A 37 -13.35 0.15 -0.08
CA TRP A 37 -14.47 -0.63 -0.59
C TRP A 37 -14.97 -0.04 -1.92
N PRO A 38 -15.32 -0.87 -2.91
CA PRO A 38 -15.28 -2.33 -2.88
C PRO A 38 -13.84 -2.87 -2.91
N GLN A 39 -13.57 -3.96 -2.20
CA GLN A 39 -12.20 -4.49 -2.03
C GLN A 39 -11.56 -4.95 -3.35
N GLY A 40 -12.38 -5.35 -4.32
CA GLY A 40 -11.95 -5.70 -5.67
C GLY A 40 -11.91 -4.50 -6.62
N GLY A 41 -12.09 -3.26 -6.14
CA GLY A 41 -12.11 -2.08 -7.01
C GLY A 41 -10.79 -1.82 -7.74
N TYR A 42 -9.67 -2.35 -7.25
CA TYR A 42 -8.41 -2.36 -7.99
C TYR A 42 -8.52 -3.09 -9.35
N LEU A 43 -9.47 -4.02 -9.50
CA LEU A 43 -9.73 -4.76 -10.74
C LEU A 43 -10.28 -3.89 -11.88
N GLY A 44 -10.64 -2.63 -11.59
CA GLY A 44 -10.93 -1.66 -12.63
C GLY A 44 -9.72 -1.39 -13.54
N VAL A 45 -8.48 -1.56 -13.04
CA VAL A 45 -7.27 -1.45 -13.86
C VAL A 45 -7.22 -2.56 -14.92
N ASP A 46 -7.60 -3.78 -14.56
CA ASP A 46 -7.63 -4.92 -15.50
C ASP A 46 -8.67 -4.69 -16.61
N ALA A 47 -9.80 -4.06 -16.29
CA ALA A 47 -10.76 -3.60 -17.29
C ALA A 47 -10.16 -2.53 -18.23
N PHE A 48 -9.34 -1.61 -17.70
CA PHE A 48 -8.61 -0.64 -18.54
C PHE A 48 -7.64 -1.33 -19.49
N PHE A 49 -6.87 -2.32 -19.04
CA PHE A 49 -5.93 -3.06 -19.89
C PHE A 49 -6.63 -3.73 -21.08
N VAL A 50 -7.77 -4.39 -20.86
CA VAL A 50 -8.55 -4.99 -21.96
C VAL A 50 -9.09 -3.92 -22.92
N VAL A 51 -9.64 -2.82 -22.41
CA VAL A 51 -10.11 -1.70 -23.24
C VAL A 51 -8.96 -1.09 -24.06
N SER A 52 -7.80 -0.92 -23.44
CA SER A 52 -6.58 -0.38 -24.04
C SER A 52 -6.10 -1.22 -25.22
N GLY A 53 -6.01 -2.54 -25.03
CA GLY A 53 -5.67 -3.49 -26.10
C GLY A 53 -6.66 -3.41 -27.28
N PHE A 54 -7.96 -3.33 -26.98
CA PHE A 54 -9.02 -3.24 -27.99
C PHE A 54 -8.96 -1.93 -28.79
N VAL A 55 -8.86 -0.79 -28.10
CA VAL A 55 -8.89 0.54 -28.74
C VAL A 55 -7.65 0.76 -29.60
N ILE A 56 -6.46 0.45 -29.07
CA ILE A 56 -5.20 0.68 -29.78
C ILE A 56 -5.08 -0.21 -31.02
N THR A 57 -5.37 -1.50 -30.89
CA THR A 57 -5.32 -2.43 -32.03
C THR A 57 -6.35 -2.03 -33.10
N GLY A 58 -7.56 -1.64 -32.67
CA GLY A 58 -8.58 -1.15 -33.58
C GLY A 58 -8.17 0.13 -34.32
N LEU A 59 -7.42 1.03 -33.69
CA LEU A 59 -6.90 2.24 -34.36
C LEU A 59 -5.88 1.89 -35.45
N LEU A 60 -4.96 0.96 -35.18
CA LEU A 60 -3.96 0.50 -36.17
C LEU A 60 -4.62 -0.18 -37.36
N LEU A 61 -5.61 -1.04 -37.10
CA LEU A 61 -6.38 -1.74 -38.13
C LEU A 61 -7.16 -0.77 -39.01
N ARG A 62 -7.92 0.17 -38.42
CA ARG A 62 -8.68 1.18 -39.16
C ARG A 62 -7.80 2.10 -39.99
N GLU A 63 -6.63 2.49 -39.49
CA GLU A 63 -5.67 3.29 -40.26
C GLU A 63 -5.18 2.54 -41.50
N ARG A 64 -4.86 1.25 -41.35
CA ARG A 64 -4.43 0.41 -42.45
C ARG A 64 -5.55 0.13 -43.45
N GLU A 65 -6.77 -0.15 -42.99
CA GLU A 65 -7.94 -0.32 -43.87
C GLU A 65 -8.21 0.95 -44.69
N ARG A 66 -8.01 2.14 -44.11
CA ARG A 66 -8.23 3.43 -44.78
C ARG A 66 -7.10 3.86 -45.71
N THR A 67 -5.83 3.57 -45.37
CA THR A 67 -4.65 4.15 -46.05
C THR A 67 -3.74 3.11 -46.71
N GLY A 68 -4.01 1.82 -46.52
CA GLY A 68 -3.14 0.72 -46.94
C GLY A 68 -1.85 0.58 -46.13
N ARG A 69 -1.55 1.50 -45.21
CA ARG A 69 -0.30 1.54 -44.43
C ARG A 69 -0.57 1.86 -42.95
N THR A 70 0.41 1.58 -42.09
CA THR A 70 0.35 1.93 -40.66
C THR A 70 1.51 2.88 -40.37
N SER A 71 1.22 4.14 -40.02
CA SER A 71 2.25 5.11 -39.67
C SER A 71 2.57 5.07 -38.17
N LEU A 72 3.65 4.37 -37.82
CA LEU A 72 4.12 4.27 -36.43
C LEU A 72 4.40 5.64 -35.81
N ARG A 73 5.05 6.54 -36.56
CA ARG A 73 5.33 7.91 -36.11
C ARG A 73 4.05 8.68 -35.80
N ALA A 74 3.05 8.61 -36.68
CA ALA A 74 1.79 9.30 -36.45
C ALA A 74 0.99 8.68 -35.30
N PHE A 75 1.07 7.35 -35.13
CA PHE A 75 0.46 6.64 -34.02
C PHE A 75 1.04 7.10 -32.68
N TRP A 76 2.36 7.04 -32.50
CA TRP A 76 3.01 7.45 -31.25
C TRP A 76 2.86 8.95 -30.99
N ALA A 77 2.89 9.80 -32.01
CA ALA A 77 2.65 11.24 -31.84
C ALA A 77 1.23 11.53 -31.32
N ARG A 78 0.20 10.80 -31.79
CA ARG A 78 -1.17 10.94 -31.25
C ARG A 78 -1.26 10.44 -29.81
N ARG A 79 -0.59 9.34 -29.49
CA ARG A 79 -0.59 8.78 -28.12
C ARG A 79 0.14 9.70 -27.14
N ALA A 80 1.31 10.21 -27.53
CA ALA A 80 2.06 11.20 -26.76
C ALA A 80 1.23 12.47 -26.46
N ARG A 81 0.49 13.01 -27.44
CA ARG A 81 -0.43 14.16 -27.22
C ARG A 81 -1.54 13.86 -26.23
N ARG A 82 -2.00 12.60 -26.16
CA ARG A 82 -3.10 12.21 -25.28
C ARG A 82 -2.65 12.05 -23.82
N ILE A 83 -1.42 11.61 -23.57
CA ILE A 83 -0.98 11.18 -22.23
C ILE A 83 0.03 12.12 -21.60
N LEU A 84 1.11 12.45 -22.32
CA LEU A 84 2.24 13.16 -21.74
C LEU A 84 1.85 14.47 -21.04
N PRO A 85 0.97 15.34 -21.61
CA PRO A 85 0.68 16.62 -20.98
C PRO A 85 0.14 16.47 -19.56
N LEU A 86 -0.92 15.69 -19.36
CA LEU A 86 -1.53 15.54 -18.06
C LEU A 86 -0.69 14.67 -17.12
N ALA A 87 -0.07 13.60 -17.63
CA ALA A 87 0.81 12.75 -16.83
C ALA A 87 1.98 13.55 -16.23
N LEU A 88 2.60 14.44 -17.01
CA LEU A 88 3.70 15.27 -16.54
C LEU A 88 3.23 16.40 -15.62
N VAL A 89 2.05 16.99 -15.85
CA VAL A 89 1.47 18.01 -14.95
C VAL A 89 1.21 17.42 -13.56
N VAL A 90 0.65 16.22 -13.47
CA VAL A 90 0.41 15.54 -12.20
C VAL A 90 1.72 15.21 -11.50
N ILE A 91 2.72 14.68 -12.22
CA ILE A 91 4.08 14.44 -11.66
C ILE A 91 4.68 15.75 -11.13
N ALA A 92 4.60 16.84 -11.91
CA ALA A 92 5.11 18.15 -11.51
C ALA A 92 4.44 18.65 -10.23
N ALA A 93 3.11 18.55 -10.16
CA ALA A 93 2.34 18.95 -8.99
C ALA A 93 2.75 18.16 -7.75
N VAL A 94 2.93 16.85 -7.87
CA VAL A 94 3.38 15.99 -6.77
C VAL A 94 4.79 16.37 -6.31
N VAL A 95 5.74 16.55 -7.23
CA VAL A 95 7.11 16.96 -6.91
C VAL A 95 7.15 18.35 -6.24
N ALA A 96 6.29 19.27 -6.68
CA ALA A 96 6.19 20.62 -6.11
C ALA A 96 5.60 20.61 -4.69
N VAL A 97 4.61 19.75 -4.43
CA VAL A 97 3.94 19.67 -3.11
C VAL A 97 4.75 18.83 -2.11
N ALA A 98 5.57 17.87 -2.56
CA ALA A 98 6.29 16.95 -1.68
C ALA A 98 7.10 17.63 -0.56
N PRO A 99 7.88 18.71 -0.78
CA PRO A 99 8.62 19.40 0.28
C PRO A 99 7.75 20.09 1.33
N LEU A 100 6.49 20.37 1.00
CA LEU A 100 5.50 20.91 1.95
C LEU A 100 4.84 19.80 2.79
N ALA A 101 4.85 18.57 2.26
CA ALA A 101 4.17 17.42 2.80
C ALA A 101 5.05 16.55 3.70
N TRP A 102 6.35 16.40 3.38
CA TRP A 102 7.26 15.46 4.05
C TRP A 102 8.69 16.00 4.20
N ALA A 103 9.49 15.33 5.04
CA ALA A 103 10.91 15.62 5.25
C ALA A 103 11.82 15.16 4.10
N GLY A 104 13.05 15.69 4.08
CA GLY A 104 14.04 15.53 3.01
C GLY A 104 14.19 14.12 2.43
N PRO A 105 14.38 13.05 3.25
CA PRO A 105 14.56 11.71 2.70
C PRO A 105 13.31 11.17 1.98
N LYS A 106 12.10 11.47 2.47
CA LYS A 106 10.86 11.09 1.79
C LYS A 106 10.68 11.89 0.51
N VAL A 107 11.01 13.18 0.51
CA VAL A 107 11.03 14.03 -0.69
C VAL A 107 11.98 13.47 -1.74
N ALA A 108 13.18 13.03 -1.35
CA ALA A 108 14.13 12.40 -2.24
C ALA A 108 13.58 11.10 -2.84
N ALA A 109 12.91 10.26 -2.05
CA ALA A 109 12.23 9.07 -2.55
C ALA A 109 11.14 9.40 -3.58
N VAL A 110 10.26 10.38 -3.28
CA VAL A 110 9.21 10.83 -4.22
C VAL A 110 9.79 11.37 -5.52
N ARG A 111 10.96 12.04 -5.48
CA ARG A 111 11.66 12.49 -6.70
C ARG A 111 12.18 11.31 -7.53
N THR A 112 12.72 10.28 -6.88
CA THR A 112 13.12 9.06 -7.57
C THR A 112 11.91 8.40 -8.24
N ASP A 113 10.80 8.25 -7.52
CA ASP A 113 9.55 7.71 -8.07
C ASP A 113 9.06 8.53 -9.27
N ALA A 114 9.17 9.85 -9.21
CA ALA A 114 8.80 10.77 -10.29
C ALA A 114 9.65 10.57 -11.56
N ILE A 115 10.94 10.27 -11.42
CA ILE A 115 11.82 9.95 -12.55
C ILE A 115 11.33 8.66 -13.22
N TRP A 116 11.12 7.59 -12.44
CA TRP A 116 10.62 6.32 -12.98
C TRP A 116 9.24 6.45 -13.61
N ALA A 117 8.34 7.24 -13.02
CA ALA A 117 7.01 7.55 -13.57
C ALA A 117 7.10 8.33 -14.89
N THR A 118 8.02 9.29 -15.00
CA THR A 118 8.24 10.10 -16.21
C THR A 118 8.65 9.24 -17.40
N PHE A 119 9.45 8.20 -17.18
CA PHE A 119 9.88 7.25 -18.21
C PHE A 119 8.95 6.04 -18.37
N PHE A 120 7.77 6.04 -17.76
CA PHE A 120 6.81 4.93 -17.80
C PHE A 120 7.42 3.58 -17.35
N ALA A 121 8.33 3.64 -16.38
CA ALA A 121 9.03 2.49 -15.80
C ALA A 121 8.76 2.31 -14.30
N ALA A 122 7.81 3.08 -13.75
CA ALA A 122 7.39 2.99 -12.34
C ALA A 122 6.99 1.57 -11.91
N ASN A 123 6.44 0.77 -12.81
CA ASN A 123 6.05 -0.61 -12.48
C ASN A 123 7.25 -1.50 -12.14
N TRP A 124 8.38 -1.35 -12.84
CA TRP A 124 9.61 -2.09 -12.54
C TRP A 124 10.25 -1.59 -11.24
N HIS A 125 10.26 -0.26 -11.05
CA HIS A 125 10.75 0.34 -9.82
C HIS A 125 9.99 -0.16 -8.59
N PHE A 126 8.65 -0.15 -8.65
CA PHE A 126 7.83 -0.61 -7.55
C PHE A 126 7.89 -2.12 -7.37
N ALA A 127 8.04 -2.91 -8.44
CA ALA A 127 8.27 -4.35 -8.32
C ALA A 127 9.55 -4.68 -7.52
N GLU A 128 10.63 -3.92 -7.76
CA GLU A 128 11.89 -4.08 -7.03
C GLU A 128 11.77 -3.61 -5.57
N GLN A 129 11.23 -2.40 -5.33
CA GLN A 129 11.06 -1.85 -3.97
C GLN A 129 10.13 -2.68 -3.08
N SER A 130 9.15 -3.36 -3.66
CA SER A 130 8.18 -4.14 -2.90
C SER A 130 8.68 -5.56 -2.59
N ALA A 131 9.83 -5.96 -3.14
CA ALA A 131 10.63 -7.08 -2.64
C ALA A 131 11.34 -6.74 -1.30
N ASP A 132 11.44 -5.46 -0.92
CA ASP A 132 11.84 -5.01 0.42
C ASP A 132 10.68 -5.17 1.43
N TYR A 133 10.28 -6.43 1.58
CA TYR A 133 9.52 -7.22 2.56
C TYR A 133 8.90 -6.59 3.86
N PHE A 134 9.19 -5.33 4.24
CA PHE A 134 8.80 -4.74 5.53
C PHE A 134 7.98 -3.44 5.49
N GLN A 135 7.37 -3.05 4.36
CA GLN A 135 6.49 -1.87 4.27
C GLN A 135 5.10 -2.04 4.93
N LEU A 136 5.03 -2.68 6.10
CA LEU A 136 3.92 -2.40 7.01
C LEU A 136 4.11 -0.97 7.51
N GLY A 137 3.12 -0.09 7.31
CA GLY A 137 3.05 1.21 7.98
C GLY A 137 3.83 2.38 7.36
N SER A 138 4.45 2.22 6.19
CA SER A 138 4.94 3.36 5.40
C SER A 138 3.86 3.91 4.47
N GLU A 139 3.75 5.23 4.35
CA GLU A 139 2.82 5.86 3.40
C GLU A 139 3.27 5.54 1.96
N PRO A 140 2.39 5.03 1.08
CA PRO A 140 2.77 4.69 -0.29
C PRO A 140 3.19 5.94 -1.05
N SER A 141 4.02 5.77 -2.08
CA SER A 141 4.38 6.85 -2.99
C SER A 141 3.12 7.52 -3.56
N PRO A 142 2.99 8.85 -3.58
CA PRO A 142 1.86 9.54 -4.23
C PRO A 142 1.77 9.25 -5.74
N LEU A 143 2.84 8.72 -6.35
CA LEU A 143 2.88 8.33 -7.76
C LEU A 143 2.72 6.82 -7.97
N LEU A 144 2.39 6.04 -6.93
CA LEU A 144 2.33 4.57 -7.02
C LEU A 144 1.49 4.10 -8.21
N HIS A 145 0.29 4.64 -8.39
CA HIS A 145 -0.65 4.30 -9.47
C HIS A 145 -0.10 4.45 -10.91
N TYR A 146 1.03 5.15 -11.13
CA TYR A 146 1.69 5.21 -12.43
C TYR A 146 2.25 3.85 -12.89
N TRP A 147 2.32 2.84 -12.01
CA TRP A 147 2.71 1.49 -12.40
C TRP A 147 1.84 0.96 -13.56
N SER A 148 0.51 1.14 -13.47
CA SER A 148 -0.39 0.58 -14.49
C SER A 148 -0.24 1.32 -15.81
N LEU A 149 -0.05 2.64 -15.75
CA LEU A 149 0.25 3.48 -16.91
C LEU A 149 1.56 3.06 -17.57
N GLY A 150 2.57 2.70 -16.78
CA GLY A 150 3.83 2.12 -17.28
C GLY A 150 3.61 0.87 -18.12
N VAL A 151 2.80 -0.07 -17.62
CA VAL A 151 2.42 -1.30 -18.35
C VAL A 151 1.71 -0.97 -19.67
N GLU A 152 0.74 -0.05 -19.65
CA GLU A 152 0.03 0.35 -20.87
C GLU A 152 0.95 1.01 -21.92
N GLU A 153 1.79 1.97 -21.51
CA GLU A 153 2.67 2.68 -22.45
C GLU A 153 3.75 1.77 -23.03
N GLN A 154 4.28 0.83 -22.25
CA GLN A 154 5.19 -0.22 -22.75
C GLN A 154 4.50 -1.07 -23.83
N PHE A 155 3.23 -1.45 -23.62
CA PHE A 155 2.43 -2.13 -24.63
C PHE A 155 2.20 -1.24 -25.87
N TYR A 156 1.90 0.05 -25.71
CA TYR A 156 1.68 0.95 -26.85
C TYR A 156 2.95 1.25 -27.64
N LEU A 157 4.12 1.11 -27.02
CA LEU A 157 5.40 1.19 -27.71
C LEU A 157 5.66 -0.08 -28.53
N ALA A 158 5.53 -1.26 -27.92
CA ALA A 158 5.88 -2.54 -28.53
C ALA A 158 4.82 -3.06 -29.52
N TRP A 159 3.53 -2.97 -29.17
CA TRP A 159 2.45 -3.60 -29.92
C TRP A 159 2.33 -3.12 -31.38
N PRO A 160 2.39 -1.82 -31.71
CA PRO A 160 2.36 -1.38 -33.10
C PRO A 160 3.49 -1.96 -33.96
N LEU A 161 4.69 -2.16 -33.39
CA LEU A 161 5.82 -2.79 -34.08
C LEU A 161 5.52 -4.25 -34.39
N LEU A 162 5.02 -4.99 -33.39
CA LEU A 162 4.64 -6.39 -33.54
C LEU A 162 3.51 -6.56 -34.56
N VAL A 163 2.51 -5.67 -34.55
CA VAL A 163 1.43 -5.62 -35.53
C VAL A 163 1.98 -5.40 -36.94
N VAL A 164 2.85 -4.41 -37.14
CA VAL A 164 3.45 -4.14 -38.47
C VAL A 164 4.26 -5.35 -38.95
N LEU A 165 5.06 -5.97 -38.07
CA LEU A 165 5.84 -7.17 -38.38
C LEU A 165 4.94 -8.36 -38.74
N ALA A 166 3.96 -8.69 -37.92
CA ALA A 166 3.02 -9.79 -38.17
C ALA A 166 2.28 -9.61 -39.50
N LEU A 167 1.87 -8.38 -39.80
CA LEU A 167 1.19 -8.05 -41.05
C LEU A 167 2.13 -8.07 -42.27
N ALA A 168 3.41 -7.76 -42.11
CA ALA A 168 4.41 -7.89 -43.17
C ALA A 168 4.68 -9.37 -43.50
N LEU A 169 4.76 -10.23 -42.48
CA LEU A 169 4.97 -11.67 -42.64
C LEU A 169 3.75 -12.41 -43.22
N ALA A 170 2.53 -11.95 -42.92
CA ALA A 170 1.29 -12.62 -43.34
C ALA A 170 0.95 -12.42 -44.83
N GLY A 171 1.44 -11.36 -45.47
CA GLY A 171 1.11 -11.01 -46.86
C GLY A 171 -0.36 -10.61 -47.05
N ALA A 172 -1.16 -11.49 -47.68
CA ALA A 172 -2.53 -11.20 -48.12
C ALA A 172 -3.51 -10.78 -46.99
N ALA A 173 -4.52 -9.97 -47.33
CA ALA A 173 -5.43 -9.34 -46.37
C ALA A 173 -6.27 -10.31 -45.50
N HIS A 174 -6.55 -11.53 -45.95
CA HIS A 174 -7.23 -12.53 -45.11
C HIS A 174 -6.29 -13.17 -44.09
N ARG A 175 -5.01 -13.32 -44.43
CA ARG A 175 -3.96 -13.84 -43.52
C ARG A 175 -3.58 -12.83 -42.46
N SER A 176 -3.75 -11.53 -42.72
CA SER A 176 -3.43 -10.49 -41.73
C SER A 176 -4.26 -10.56 -40.45
N ARG A 177 -5.55 -10.91 -40.50
CA ARG A 177 -6.38 -10.99 -39.27
C ARG A 177 -6.03 -12.21 -38.44
N VAL A 178 -5.85 -13.36 -39.09
CA VAL A 178 -5.36 -14.58 -38.44
C VAL A 178 -4.00 -14.34 -37.80
N ALA A 179 -3.08 -13.66 -38.50
CA ALA A 179 -1.77 -13.32 -37.96
C ALA A 179 -1.85 -12.45 -36.69
N LEU A 180 -2.82 -11.54 -36.59
CA LEU A 180 -3.00 -10.71 -35.39
C LEU A 180 -3.64 -11.47 -34.23
N VAL A 181 -4.59 -12.39 -34.50
CA VAL A 181 -5.12 -13.28 -33.46
C VAL A 181 -4.02 -14.21 -32.95
N VAL A 182 -3.22 -14.77 -33.86
CA VAL A 182 -2.05 -15.60 -33.51
C VAL A 182 -1.05 -14.78 -32.71
N LEU A 183 -0.73 -13.55 -33.12
CA LEU A 183 0.16 -12.67 -32.37
C LEU A 183 -0.38 -12.40 -30.95
N ALA A 184 -1.68 -12.09 -30.82
CA ALA A 184 -2.31 -11.88 -29.53
C ALA A 184 -2.27 -13.16 -28.67
N ALA A 185 -2.44 -14.35 -29.25
CA ALA A 185 -2.31 -15.62 -28.54
C ALA A 185 -0.86 -15.89 -28.12
N VAL A 186 0.13 -15.63 -28.99
CA VAL A 186 1.56 -15.78 -28.73
C VAL A 186 2.05 -14.86 -27.63
N VAL A 187 1.45 -13.67 -27.49
CA VAL A 187 1.76 -12.77 -26.36
C VAL A 187 0.94 -13.14 -25.12
N GLY A 188 -0.35 -13.39 -25.29
CA GLY A 188 -1.29 -13.54 -24.18
C GLY A 188 -1.19 -14.86 -23.44
N ILE A 189 -1.00 -15.99 -24.13
CA ILE A 189 -0.91 -17.31 -23.48
C ILE A 189 0.34 -17.41 -22.60
N PRO A 190 1.56 -17.08 -23.09
CA PRO A 190 2.74 -17.08 -22.23
C PRO A 190 2.65 -16.07 -21.10
N SER A 191 2.06 -14.89 -21.35
CA SER A 191 1.83 -13.88 -20.31
C SER A 191 0.91 -14.40 -19.20
N LEU A 192 -0.17 -15.10 -19.54
CA LEU A 192 -1.07 -15.72 -18.58
C LEU A 192 -0.40 -16.88 -17.82
N ALA A 193 0.34 -17.74 -18.53
CA ALA A 193 1.10 -18.82 -17.89
C ALA A 193 2.13 -18.25 -16.89
N TRP A 194 2.80 -17.16 -17.26
CA TRP A 194 3.73 -16.46 -16.37
C TRP A 194 3.00 -15.80 -15.19
N ALA A 195 1.82 -15.22 -15.39
CA ALA A 195 0.99 -14.69 -14.33
C ALA A 195 0.61 -15.76 -13.29
N VAL A 196 0.31 -16.98 -13.74
CA VAL A 196 0.01 -18.12 -12.85
C VAL A 196 1.26 -18.54 -12.08
N ALA A 197 2.37 -18.77 -12.78
CA ALA A 197 3.61 -19.26 -12.16
C ALA A 197 4.25 -18.22 -11.23
N GLN A 198 4.33 -16.97 -11.68
CA GLN A 198 4.87 -15.87 -10.89
C GLN A 198 3.91 -15.48 -9.77
N GLY A 199 2.60 -15.49 -9.97
CA GLY A 199 1.64 -15.16 -8.92
C GLY A 199 1.70 -16.12 -7.73
N ALA A 200 2.06 -17.39 -7.96
CA ALA A 200 2.24 -18.37 -6.90
C ALA A 200 3.56 -18.19 -6.12
N SER A 201 4.61 -17.70 -6.78
CA SER A 201 5.94 -17.54 -6.18
C SER A 201 6.16 -16.11 -5.66
N ASP A 202 5.90 -15.10 -6.46
CA ASP A 202 6.10 -13.68 -6.16
C ASP A 202 4.87 -12.85 -6.60
N PRO A 203 3.80 -12.83 -5.77
CA PRO A 203 2.56 -12.12 -6.10
C PRO A 203 2.78 -10.62 -6.39
N THR A 204 3.76 -10.04 -5.73
CA THR A 204 4.10 -8.62 -5.82
C THR A 204 4.72 -8.28 -7.18
N THR A 205 5.77 -9.00 -7.57
CA THR A 205 6.36 -8.86 -8.91
C THR A 205 5.33 -9.20 -9.98
N ALA A 206 4.50 -10.23 -9.75
CA ALA A 206 3.43 -10.59 -10.68
C ALA A 206 2.38 -9.48 -10.82
N TYR A 207 2.11 -8.69 -9.77
CA TYR A 207 1.15 -7.61 -9.82
C TYR A 207 1.61 -6.45 -10.73
N TYR A 208 2.88 -6.08 -10.65
CA TYR A 208 3.45 -4.93 -11.37
C TYR A 208 4.06 -5.26 -12.75
N SER A 209 4.42 -6.52 -12.99
CA SER A 209 5.15 -6.89 -14.20
C SER A 209 4.32 -6.75 -15.47
N THR A 210 4.90 -6.11 -16.48
CA THR A 210 4.30 -6.04 -17.83
C THR A 210 4.10 -7.42 -18.44
N PHE A 211 4.97 -8.39 -18.12
CA PHE A 211 4.90 -9.74 -18.67
C PHE A 211 3.77 -10.58 -18.08
N THR A 212 3.34 -10.34 -16.84
CA THR A 212 2.19 -11.03 -16.22
C THR A 212 0.87 -10.33 -16.51
N ARG A 213 0.90 -9.07 -16.95
CA ARG A 213 -0.29 -8.27 -17.29
C ARG A 213 -0.62 -8.24 -18.78
N GLY A 214 0.32 -8.62 -19.63
CA GLY A 214 0.20 -8.58 -21.10
C GLY A 214 -1.00 -9.36 -21.67
N TRP A 215 -1.48 -10.42 -20.99
CA TRP A 215 -2.60 -11.22 -21.46
C TRP A 215 -3.94 -10.48 -21.49
N GLU A 216 -4.15 -9.52 -20.58
CA GLU A 216 -5.36 -8.69 -20.52
C GLU A 216 -5.42 -7.75 -21.75
N LEU A 217 -4.30 -7.10 -22.05
CA LEU A 217 -4.09 -6.26 -23.24
C LEU A 217 -4.21 -7.09 -24.53
N ALA A 218 -3.61 -8.28 -24.56
CA ALA A 218 -3.65 -9.18 -25.70
C ALA A 218 -5.07 -9.70 -25.98
N LEU A 219 -5.88 -9.98 -24.96
CA LEU A 219 -7.30 -10.32 -25.13
C LEU A 219 -8.05 -9.18 -25.81
N GLY A 220 -7.90 -7.95 -25.31
CA GLY A 220 -8.47 -6.76 -25.95
C GLY A 220 -8.04 -6.63 -27.41
N ALA A 221 -6.75 -6.83 -27.69
CA ALA A 221 -6.19 -6.76 -29.03
C ALA A 221 -6.77 -7.83 -29.98
N ALA A 222 -6.94 -9.07 -29.50
CA ALA A 222 -7.58 -10.14 -30.26
C ALA A 222 -9.03 -9.77 -30.61
N LEU A 223 -9.80 -9.23 -29.66
CA LEU A 223 -11.18 -8.79 -29.88
C LEU A 223 -11.29 -7.69 -30.94
N ALA A 224 -10.30 -6.82 -31.05
CA ALA A 224 -10.28 -5.76 -32.06
C ALA A 224 -10.17 -6.28 -33.50
N THR A 225 -9.73 -7.52 -33.70
CA THR A 225 -9.61 -8.15 -35.03
C THR A 225 -10.93 -8.71 -35.56
N VAL A 226 -11.95 -8.84 -34.69
CA VAL A 226 -13.25 -9.39 -35.05
C VAL A 226 -13.93 -8.45 -36.06
N PRO A 227 -14.34 -8.94 -37.24
CA PRO A 227 -14.89 -8.09 -38.30
C PRO A 227 -16.18 -7.39 -37.84
N ALA A 228 -16.17 -6.05 -37.81
CA ALA A 228 -17.41 -5.28 -37.78
C ALA A 228 -18.14 -5.46 -39.12
N VAL A 229 -19.47 -5.62 -39.08
CA VAL A 229 -20.37 -5.88 -40.21
C VAL A 229 -20.23 -4.87 -41.38
N ALA A 230 -19.55 -3.74 -41.16
CA ALA A 230 -19.78 -2.51 -41.91
C ALA A 230 -18.95 -2.24 -43.18
N ALA A 231 -17.98 -3.06 -43.64
CA ALA A 231 -17.14 -2.55 -44.75
C ALA A 231 -16.69 -3.48 -45.89
N THR A 232 -16.53 -4.81 -45.79
CA THR A 232 -15.80 -5.48 -46.91
C THR A 232 -16.11 -6.93 -47.23
N HIS A 233 -16.57 -7.77 -46.28
CA HIS A 233 -16.88 -9.17 -46.60
C HIS A 233 -18.09 -9.69 -45.81
N ARG A 234 -19.28 -9.67 -46.43
CA ARG A 234 -20.53 -10.26 -45.88
C ARG A 234 -20.41 -11.73 -45.46
N ARG A 235 -19.42 -12.47 -46.01
CA ARG A 235 -19.23 -13.91 -45.77
C ARG A 235 -18.60 -14.28 -44.42
N TYR A 236 -17.93 -13.35 -43.72
CA TYR A 236 -17.21 -13.63 -42.46
C TYR A 236 -17.66 -12.77 -41.28
N ALA A 237 -18.83 -12.14 -41.38
CA ALA A 237 -19.35 -11.27 -40.33
C ALA A 237 -20.03 -12.10 -39.23
N VAL A 238 -19.59 -11.93 -37.99
CA VAL A 238 -20.30 -12.47 -36.82
C VAL A 238 -21.61 -11.69 -36.65
N ARG A 239 -22.74 -12.28 -37.01
CA ARG A 239 -24.08 -11.69 -36.81
C ARG A 239 -24.66 -12.18 -35.49
N LEU A 240 -24.34 -11.49 -34.39
CA LEU A 240 -25.05 -11.70 -33.13
C LEU A 240 -26.43 -11.03 -33.20
N ALA A 241 -27.47 -11.78 -32.85
CA ALA A 241 -28.81 -11.23 -32.70
C ALA A 241 -28.82 -10.10 -31.66
N PRO A 242 -29.66 -9.04 -31.82
CA PRO A 242 -29.76 -7.94 -30.88
C PRO A 242 -29.91 -8.40 -29.42
N VAL A 243 -30.76 -9.41 -29.18
CA VAL A 243 -30.98 -10.01 -27.85
C VAL A 243 -29.70 -10.61 -27.27
N ALA A 244 -28.94 -11.38 -28.06
CA ALA A 244 -27.68 -11.96 -27.63
C ALA A 244 -26.65 -10.87 -27.26
N ARG A 245 -26.63 -9.75 -27.99
CA ARG A 245 -25.74 -8.63 -27.70
C ARG A 245 -26.13 -7.91 -26.41
N THR A 246 -27.42 -7.69 -26.18
CA THR A 246 -27.94 -7.16 -24.92
C THR A 246 -27.57 -8.08 -23.75
N ALA A 247 -27.78 -9.39 -23.90
CA ALA A 247 -27.45 -10.38 -22.89
C ALA A 247 -25.95 -10.40 -22.57
N LEU A 248 -25.08 -10.39 -23.58
CA LEU A 248 -23.62 -10.32 -23.39
C LEU A 248 -23.20 -9.02 -22.70
N SER A 249 -23.82 -7.89 -23.03
CA SER A 249 -23.53 -6.61 -22.37
C SER A 249 -23.89 -6.62 -20.89
N TRP A 250 -25.05 -7.16 -20.53
CA TRP A 250 -25.48 -7.25 -19.13
C TRP A 250 -24.71 -8.31 -18.35
N ALA A 251 -24.48 -9.48 -18.94
CA ALA A 251 -23.65 -10.53 -18.35
C ALA A 251 -22.23 -10.03 -18.09
N GLY A 252 -21.63 -9.36 -19.08
CA GLY A 252 -20.29 -8.77 -18.94
C GLY A 252 -20.22 -7.73 -17.82
N LEU A 253 -21.18 -6.82 -17.77
CA LEU A 253 -21.26 -5.81 -16.72
C LEU A 253 -21.49 -6.45 -15.34
N ALA A 254 -22.36 -7.46 -15.24
CA ALA A 254 -22.63 -8.17 -13.99
C ALA A 254 -21.39 -8.91 -13.48
N ILE A 255 -20.65 -9.60 -14.36
CA ILE A 255 -19.41 -10.29 -14.00
C ILE A 255 -18.34 -9.29 -13.53
N LEU A 256 -18.19 -8.15 -14.22
CA LEU A 256 -17.25 -7.10 -13.81
C LEU A 256 -17.61 -6.55 -12.41
N LEU A 257 -18.87 -6.18 -12.20
CA LEU A 257 -19.34 -5.64 -10.92
C LEU A 257 -19.25 -6.68 -9.78
N ALA A 258 -19.57 -7.95 -10.06
CA ALA A 258 -19.40 -9.03 -9.09
C ALA A 258 -17.93 -9.26 -8.75
N SER A 259 -17.03 -9.19 -9.72
CA SER A 259 -15.58 -9.31 -9.49
C SER A 259 -15.09 -8.18 -8.58
N VAL A 260 -15.52 -6.96 -8.86
CA VAL A 260 -15.18 -5.77 -8.05
C VAL A 260 -15.75 -5.89 -6.62
N ALA A 261 -16.99 -6.35 -6.46
CA ALA A 261 -17.67 -6.39 -5.17
C ALA A 261 -17.24 -7.57 -4.27
N LEU A 262 -16.94 -8.73 -4.86
CA LEU A 262 -16.75 -9.99 -4.14
C LEU A 262 -15.28 -10.38 -3.97
N LEU A 263 -14.40 -9.94 -4.86
CA LEU A 263 -12.99 -10.31 -4.82
C LEU A 263 -12.19 -9.32 -3.97
N SER A 264 -11.03 -9.77 -3.51
CA SER A 264 -10.09 -8.95 -2.77
C SER A 264 -8.66 -9.32 -3.20
N PRO A 265 -7.63 -8.54 -2.82
CA PRO A 265 -6.24 -8.92 -3.07
C PRO A 265 -5.87 -10.31 -2.53
N ALA A 266 -6.60 -10.82 -1.52
CA ALA A 266 -6.40 -12.15 -0.96
C ALA A 266 -6.84 -13.30 -1.90
N THR A 267 -7.63 -13.02 -2.94
CA THR A 267 -8.03 -14.00 -3.96
C THR A 267 -6.85 -14.42 -4.84
N GLY A 268 -5.77 -13.63 -4.90
CA GLY A 268 -4.59 -13.86 -5.72
C GLY A 268 -4.46 -12.82 -6.83
N VAL A 269 -3.27 -12.27 -7.00
CA VAL A 269 -2.99 -11.20 -7.97
C VAL A 269 -1.78 -11.57 -8.86
N PRO A 270 -1.82 -11.29 -10.17
CA PRO A 270 -3.00 -10.92 -10.96
C PRO A 270 -3.99 -12.09 -11.10
N TRP A 271 -3.51 -13.32 -10.95
CA TRP A 271 -4.29 -14.55 -11.11
C TRP A 271 -4.72 -15.13 -9.77
N PRO A 272 -5.95 -15.67 -9.63
CA PRO A 272 -7.05 -15.67 -10.61
C PRO A 272 -7.94 -14.41 -10.57
N ALA A 273 -7.68 -13.42 -9.70
CA ALA A 273 -8.64 -12.33 -9.47
C ALA A 273 -8.98 -11.49 -10.72
N ALA A 274 -8.01 -11.27 -11.61
CA ALA A 274 -8.19 -10.51 -12.85
C ALA A 274 -9.13 -11.17 -13.86
N LEU A 275 -9.37 -12.49 -13.75
CA LEU A 275 -10.12 -13.27 -14.73
C LEU A 275 -11.55 -12.74 -14.93
N GLY A 276 -12.26 -12.51 -13.83
CA GLY A 276 -13.64 -12.04 -13.86
C GLY A 276 -13.77 -10.65 -14.49
N ALA A 277 -12.95 -9.68 -14.05
CA ALA A 277 -12.95 -8.33 -14.62
C ALA A 277 -12.57 -8.32 -16.12
N THR A 278 -11.63 -9.18 -16.50
CA THR A 278 -11.15 -9.32 -17.88
C THR A 278 -12.22 -9.93 -18.79
N ILE A 279 -12.85 -11.05 -18.39
CA ILE A 279 -13.94 -11.69 -19.12
C ILE A 279 -15.15 -10.76 -19.18
N GLY A 280 -15.55 -10.17 -18.06
CA GLY A 280 -16.68 -9.24 -18.00
C GLY A 280 -16.52 -8.08 -18.97
N THR A 281 -15.33 -7.49 -18.99
CA THR A 281 -14.96 -6.43 -19.94
C THR A 281 -15.00 -6.91 -21.39
N ALA A 282 -14.42 -8.08 -21.69
CA ALA A 282 -14.43 -8.67 -23.03
C ALA A 282 -15.86 -8.88 -23.56
N LEU A 283 -16.78 -9.37 -22.74
CA LEU A 283 -18.19 -9.59 -23.09
C LEU A 283 -18.90 -8.28 -23.45
N VAL A 284 -18.68 -7.20 -22.67
CA VAL A 284 -19.21 -5.86 -22.98
C VAL A 284 -18.65 -5.35 -24.32
N LEU A 285 -17.34 -5.53 -24.56
CA LEU A 285 -16.72 -5.09 -25.80
C LEU A 285 -17.27 -5.82 -27.02
N VAL A 286 -17.47 -7.15 -26.92
CA VAL A 286 -18.05 -8.02 -27.94
C VAL A 286 -19.49 -7.60 -28.28
N ALA A 287 -20.30 -7.28 -27.27
CA ALA A 287 -21.67 -6.82 -27.47
C ALA A 287 -21.75 -5.55 -28.35
N GLY A 288 -20.73 -4.68 -28.28
CA GLY A 288 -20.61 -3.45 -29.07
C GLY A 288 -19.94 -3.60 -30.44
N ILE A 289 -19.58 -4.81 -30.89
CA ILE A 289 -18.98 -5.02 -32.22
C ILE A 289 -20.09 -4.93 -33.30
N GLY A 290 -19.83 -4.16 -34.36
CA GLY A 290 -20.71 -4.04 -35.52
C GLY A 290 -21.86 -3.02 -35.41
N ALA A 291 -22.40 -2.76 -34.21
CA ALA A 291 -23.31 -1.63 -33.95
C ALA A 291 -23.24 -1.22 -32.46
N GLY A 292 -23.97 -0.19 -32.02
CA GLY A 292 -24.17 0.02 -30.57
C GLY A 292 -24.93 -1.17 -29.95
N ALA A 293 -24.54 -1.61 -28.75
CA ALA A 293 -25.27 -2.67 -28.04
C ALA A 293 -26.67 -2.15 -27.63
N PRO A 294 -27.78 -2.77 -28.10
CA PRO A 294 -29.12 -2.39 -27.66
C PRO A 294 -29.25 -2.53 -26.13
N GLY A 295 -29.87 -1.57 -25.45
CA GLY A 295 -30.14 -1.69 -24.00
C GLY A 295 -28.96 -1.46 -23.06
N SER A 296 -27.80 -1.03 -23.55
CA SER A 296 -26.64 -0.63 -22.71
C SER A 296 -26.81 0.76 -22.07
N VAL A 297 -28.01 1.06 -21.55
CA VAL A 297 -28.41 2.41 -21.09
C VAL A 297 -27.51 2.92 -19.96
N LEU A 298 -27.06 2.03 -19.06
CA LEU A 298 -26.12 2.37 -17.98
C LEU A 298 -24.74 2.81 -18.49
N LEU A 299 -24.30 2.29 -19.64
CA LEU A 299 -22.98 2.61 -20.19
C LEU A 299 -23.02 3.73 -21.24
N THR A 300 -24.19 3.99 -21.83
CA THR A 300 -24.33 4.90 -22.98
C THR A 300 -25.00 6.23 -22.66
N ASN A 301 -25.44 6.43 -21.41
CA ASN A 301 -26.00 7.71 -20.96
C ASN A 301 -24.91 8.81 -20.91
N ARG A 302 -25.35 10.07 -20.89
CA ARG A 302 -24.46 11.26 -20.93
C ARG A 302 -23.49 11.33 -19.76
N VAL A 303 -23.92 10.91 -18.56
CA VAL A 303 -23.09 10.95 -17.35
C VAL A 303 -21.95 9.93 -17.47
N SER A 304 -22.28 8.67 -17.76
CA SER A 304 -21.28 7.62 -17.98
C SER A 304 -20.33 7.96 -19.14
N GLY A 305 -20.87 8.56 -20.21
CA GLY A 305 -20.06 9.06 -21.32
C GLY A 305 -19.05 10.13 -20.88
N TYR A 306 -19.50 11.14 -20.13
CA TYR A 306 -18.64 12.23 -19.66
C TYR A 306 -17.59 11.75 -18.65
N LEU A 307 -17.98 10.91 -17.68
CA LEU A 307 -17.04 10.29 -16.75
C LEU A 307 -16.00 9.44 -17.47
N GLY A 308 -16.40 8.73 -18.53
CA GLY A 308 -15.48 8.03 -19.41
C GLY A 308 -14.51 8.97 -20.13
N ASP A 309 -14.98 10.14 -20.58
CA ASP A 309 -14.14 11.14 -21.24
C ASP A 309 -13.02 11.64 -20.33
N ILE A 310 -13.36 11.95 -19.07
CA ILE A 310 -12.43 12.47 -18.06
C ILE A 310 -11.74 11.37 -17.23
N SER A 311 -12.01 10.09 -17.51
CA SER A 311 -11.50 8.96 -16.70
C SER A 311 -9.98 8.92 -16.58
N PHE A 312 -9.25 9.46 -17.56
CA PHE A 312 -7.79 9.56 -17.49
C PHE A 312 -7.36 10.56 -16.40
N GLY A 313 -7.93 11.77 -16.39
CA GLY A 313 -7.66 12.74 -15.34
C GLY A 313 -8.18 12.30 -13.96
N LEU A 314 -9.33 11.63 -13.91
CA LEU A 314 -9.82 11.02 -12.67
C LEU A 314 -8.81 10.02 -12.10
N TYR A 315 -8.26 9.15 -12.96
CA TYR A 315 -7.27 8.15 -12.56
C TYR A 315 -5.91 8.75 -12.14
N LEU A 316 -5.50 9.88 -12.72
CA LEU A 316 -4.21 10.48 -12.37
C LEU A 316 -4.28 11.34 -11.10
N TRP A 317 -5.38 12.06 -10.89
CA TRP A 317 -5.50 12.95 -9.73
C TRP A 317 -5.97 12.23 -8.46
N HIS A 318 -6.68 11.10 -8.55
CA HIS A 318 -7.27 10.49 -7.35
C HIS A 318 -6.20 10.01 -6.37
N PHE A 319 -5.18 9.30 -6.86
CA PHE A 319 -4.24 8.63 -5.97
C PHE A 319 -3.29 9.61 -5.26
N PRO A 320 -2.69 10.61 -5.92
CA PRO A 320 -1.93 11.64 -5.22
C PRO A 320 -2.76 12.35 -4.15
N LEU A 321 -4.04 12.65 -4.41
CA LEU A 321 -4.92 13.26 -3.41
C LEU A 321 -5.23 12.32 -2.24
N VAL A 322 -5.44 11.03 -2.49
CA VAL A 322 -5.60 10.01 -1.43
C VAL A 322 -4.38 9.99 -0.50
N VAL A 323 -3.18 10.21 -1.02
CA VAL A 323 -1.93 10.21 -0.22
C VAL A 323 -1.67 11.58 0.42
N ILE A 324 -1.86 12.68 -0.30
CA ILE A 324 -1.46 14.05 0.09
C ILE A 324 -2.54 14.78 0.92
N VAL A 325 -3.83 14.53 0.73
CA VAL A 325 -4.86 15.24 1.51
C VAL A 325 -4.82 14.84 2.98
N PRO A 326 -4.76 13.55 3.37
CA PRO A 326 -4.65 13.17 4.77
C PRO A 326 -3.38 13.72 5.39
N VAL A 327 -2.35 13.99 4.58
CA VAL A 327 -1.17 14.74 4.98
C VAL A 327 -1.62 16.10 5.53
N PHE A 328 -2.11 17.04 4.73
CA PHE A 328 -2.44 18.38 5.22
C PHE A 328 -3.66 18.50 6.14
N LEU A 329 -4.64 17.61 5.99
CA LEU A 329 -5.93 17.74 6.66
C LEU A 329 -6.05 16.79 7.86
N SER A 330 -6.17 17.37 9.05
CA SER A 330 -6.51 16.64 10.29
C SER A 330 -8.04 16.62 10.46
N ALA A 331 -8.72 15.79 9.68
CA ALA A 331 -10.18 15.64 9.73
C ALA A 331 -10.62 14.17 9.87
N SER A 332 -11.92 13.97 10.11
CA SER A 332 -12.51 12.63 10.10
C SER A 332 -12.33 11.96 8.74
N ARG A 333 -12.31 10.62 8.72
CA ARG A 333 -12.16 9.86 7.46
C ARG A 333 -13.18 10.26 6.39
N SER A 334 -14.42 10.53 6.80
CA SER A 334 -15.48 10.97 5.89
C SER A 334 -15.23 12.35 5.31
N ALA A 335 -14.81 13.33 6.13
CA ALA A 335 -14.47 14.66 5.66
C ALA A 335 -13.29 14.63 4.68
N THR A 336 -12.23 13.88 5.02
CA THR A 336 -11.08 13.67 4.13
C THR A 336 -11.49 13.02 2.81
N ALA A 337 -12.36 12.01 2.84
CA ALA A 337 -12.87 11.36 1.62
C ALA A 337 -13.64 12.34 0.72
N VAL A 338 -14.48 13.22 1.29
CA VAL A 338 -15.21 14.24 0.53
C VAL A 338 -14.24 15.20 -0.16
N VAL A 339 -13.23 15.70 0.56
CA VAL A 339 -12.21 16.60 -0.01
C VAL A 339 -11.44 15.92 -1.15
N VAL A 340 -11.04 14.66 -0.97
CA VAL A 340 -10.35 13.88 -2.01
C VAL A 340 -11.23 13.70 -3.25
N LEU A 341 -12.50 13.32 -3.08
CA LEU A 341 -13.42 13.09 -4.21
C LEU A 341 -13.72 14.37 -4.98
N VAL A 342 -14.05 15.45 -4.27
CA VAL A 342 -14.32 16.75 -4.88
C VAL A 342 -13.07 17.29 -5.58
N GLY A 343 -11.91 17.23 -4.92
CA GLY A 343 -10.63 17.63 -5.50
C GLY A 343 -10.28 16.83 -6.76
N THR A 344 -10.47 15.50 -6.72
CA THR A 344 -10.22 14.60 -7.87
C THR A 344 -11.11 14.99 -9.05
N LEU A 345 -12.42 15.16 -8.81
CA LEU A 345 -13.37 15.51 -9.85
C LEU A 345 -13.07 16.89 -10.44
N LEU A 346 -12.84 17.90 -9.60
CA LEU A 346 -12.53 19.26 -10.04
C LEU A 346 -11.23 19.29 -10.87
N LEU A 347 -10.15 18.69 -10.38
CA LEU A 347 -8.87 18.67 -11.10
C LEU A 347 -8.97 17.89 -12.41
N ALA A 348 -9.71 16.78 -12.44
CA ALA A 348 -9.95 16.03 -13.67
C ALA A 348 -10.78 16.84 -14.70
N VAL A 349 -11.83 17.54 -14.26
CA VAL A 349 -12.66 18.39 -15.12
C VAL A 349 -11.84 19.57 -15.67
N ILE A 350 -11.09 20.25 -14.80
CA ILE A 350 -10.21 21.37 -15.18
C ILE A 350 -9.15 20.89 -16.17
N SER A 351 -8.45 19.80 -15.86
CA SER A 351 -7.42 19.22 -16.73
C SER A 351 -7.99 18.81 -18.09
N HIS A 352 -9.17 18.21 -18.10
CA HIS A 352 -9.81 17.78 -19.35
C HIS A 352 -10.13 18.95 -20.28
N HIS A 353 -10.70 20.02 -19.75
CA HIS A 353 -11.14 21.14 -20.58
C HIS A 353 -10.04 22.16 -20.89
N LEU A 354 -9.08 22.35 -19.98
CA LEU A 354 -8.03 23.36 -20.14
C LEU A 354 -6.72 22.79 -20.69
N LEU A 355 -6.45 21.49 -20.54
CA LEU A 355 -5.20 20.86 -20.99
C LEU A 355 -5.45 19.80 -22.06
N GLU A 356 -6.26 18.78 -21.77
CA GLU A 356 -6.42 17.62 -22.67
C GLU A 356 -7.12 18.01 -23.97
N ARG A 357 -8.31 18.62 -23.90
CA ARG A 357 -9.09 19.00 -25.10
C ARG A 357 -8.32 19.95 -26.01
N PRO A 358 -7.74 21.07 -25.53
CA PRO A 358 -6.99 21.97 -26.40
C PRO A 358 -5.82 21.29 -27.13
N VAL A 359 -5.08 20.40 -26.45
CA VAL A 359 -3.95 19.68 -27.06
C VAL A 359 -4.42 18.66 -28.11
N LEU A 360 -5.57 18.03 -27.89
CA LEU A 360 -6.16 17.08 -28.83
C LEU A 360 -6.77 17.76 -30.06
N ASP A 361 -7.44 18.89 -29.84
CA ASP A 361 -8.16 19.66 -30.87
C ASP A 361 -7.21 20.54 -31.69
N ALA A 362 -6.01 20.84 -31.17
CA ALA A 362 -5.00 21.62 -31.89
C ALA A 362 -4.61 20.96 -33.24
N PRO A 363 -4.58 21.74 -34.35
CA PRO A 363 -4.12 21.26 -35.64
C PRO A 363 -2.65 20.81 -35.55
N ARG A 364 -2.26 19.83 -36.38
CA ARG A 364 -0.95 19.13 -36.39
C ARG A 364 0.20 19.97 -35.84
N VAL A 365 0.45 19.85 -34.54
CA VAL A 365 1.58 20.50 -33.87
C VAL A 365 2.86 19.88 -34.42
N ARG A 366 3.83 20.71 -34.80
CA ARG A 366 5.12 20.20 -35.32
C ARG A 366 5.77 19.32 -34.24
N PRO A 367 6.31 18.13 -34.57
CA PRO A 367 6.92 17.22 -33.59
C PRO A 367 7.99 17.88 -32.71
N ARG A 368 8.71 18.86 -33.26
CA ARG A 368 9.71 19.66 -32.51
C ARG A 368 9.11 20.53 -31.42
N ALA A 369 7.93 21.12 -31.65
CA ALA A 369 7.24 21.91 -30.64
C ALA A 369 6.70 21.03 -29.52
N MET A 370 6.21 19.82 -29.84
CA MET A 370 5.84 18.84 -28.81
C MET A 370 7.04 18.35 -27.99
N LEU A 371 8.17 18.06 -28.65
CA LEU A 371 9.40 17.67 -27.96
C LEU A 371 9.88 18.80 -27.05
N ALA A 372 9.83 20.05 -27.53
CA ALA A 372 10.20 21.23 -26.76
C ALA A 372 9.24 21.49 -25.59
N SER A 373 7.93 21.32 -25.75
CA SER A 373 6.96 21.45 -24.65
C SER A 373 7.10 20.32 -23.63
N GLY A 374 7.33 19.09 -24.07
CA GLY A 374 7.60 17.96 -23.18
C GLY A 374 8.91 18.14 -22.41
N LEU A 375 9.97 18.56 -23.11
CA LEU A 375 11.26 18.87 -22.49
C LEU A 375 11.17 20.08 -21.55
N ALA A 376 10.45 21.13 -21.92
CA ALA A 376 10.21 22.30 -21.08
C ALA A 376 9.40 21.94 -19.84
N LEU A 377 8.44 21.04 -19.94
CA LEU A 377 7.64 20.57 -18.80
C LEU A 377 8.45 19.64 -17.89
N VAL A 378 9.30 18.77 -18.45
CA VAL A 378 10.25 17.94 -17.69
C VAL A 378 11.32 18.80 -17.02
N LEU A 379 11.84 19.81 -17.72
CA LEU A 379 12.76 20.79 -17.15
C LEU A 379 12.06 21.64 -16.09
N LEU A 380 10.78 22.00 -16.27
CA LEU A 380 9.99 22.70 -15.25
C LEU A 380 9.81 21.81 -14.02
N VAL A 381 9.53 20.51 -14.17
CA VAL A 381 9.49 19.55 -13.05
C VAL A 381 10.84 19.53 -12.34
N GLY A 382 11.94 19.48 -13.09
CA GLY A 382 13.30 19.49 -12.55
C GLY A 382 13.66 20.81 -11.85
N VAL A 383 13.25 21.95 -12.40
CA VAL A 383 13.51 23.29 -11.87
C VAL A 383 12.63 23.59 -10.67
N VAL A 384 11.34 23.25 -10.70
CA VAL A 384 10.43 23.40 -9.56
C VAL A 384 10.86 22.46 -8.44
N GLY A 385 11.20 21.21 -8.75
CA GLY A 385 11.77 20.27 -7.78
C GLY A 385 13.11 20.75 -7.21
N GLY A 386 14.00 21.29 -8.04
CA GLY A 386 15.28 21.86 -7.63
C GLY A 386 15.11 23.11 -6.75
N ALA A 387 14.29 24.06 -7.17
CA ALA A 387 13.98 25.29 -6.45
C ALA A 387 13.30 25.00 -5.10
N ALA A 388 12.33 24.08 -5.06
CA ALA A 388 11.70 23.65 -3.82
C ALA A 388 12.66 22.89 -2.88
N ALA A 389 13.74 22.30 -3.41
CA ALA A 389 14.83 21.74 -2.60
C ALA A 389 15.74 22.84 -2.03
N MET A 390 16.08 23.83 -2.85
CA MET A 390 17.07 24.85 -2.52
C MET A 390 16.51 26.00 -1.68
N ARG A 391 15.20 26.24 -1.74
CA ARG A 391 14.50 27.35 -1.07
C ARG A 391 13.19 26.90 -0.43
N PRO A 392 13.22 26.03 0.60
CA PRO A 392 12.01 25.61 1.31
C PRO A 392 11.26 26.79 1.96
N ASP A 393 11.96 27.91 2.22
CA ASP A 393 11.44 29.19 2.73
C ASP A 393 10.44 29.86 1.78
N LEU A 394 10.67 29.78 0.46
CA LEU A 394 9.79 30.41 -0.55
C LEU A 394 8.45 29.67 -0.70
N PHE A 395 8.39 28.39 -0.33
CA PHE A 395 7.20 27.56 -0.46
C PHE A 395 6.52 27.26 0.88
N SER A 396 7.23 27.40 2.01
CA SER A 396 6.67 27.35 3.37
C SER A 396 5.92 28.63 3.77
N GLY A 397 5.90 29.65 2.89
CA GLY A 397 5.20 30.92 3.07
C GLY A 397 3.69 30.79 2.93
N GLY A 398 3.07 30.05 3.83
CA GLY A 398 1.64 29.87 3.94
C GLY A 398 1.23 29.74 5.40
N THR A 399 1.62 30.71 6.24
CA THR A 399 0.80 31.03 7.40
C THR A 399 -0.60 31.31 6.86
N VAL A 400 -1.53 30.38 7.02
CA VAL A 400 -2.94 30.74 7.09
C VAL A 400 -3.03 31.60 8.34
N VAL A 401 -2.82 32.90 8.13
CA VAL A 401 -3.22 33.95 9.04
C VAL A 401 -4.73 33.76 9.17
N ALA A 402 -5.16 33.00 10.16
CA ALA A 402 -6.46 33.23 10.75
C ALA A 402 -6.37 34.67 11.27
N SER A 403 -6.91 35.61 10.50
CA SER A 403 -6.99 37.01 10.84
C SER A 403 -7.57 37.14 12.24
N GLY A 404 -6.83 37.80 13.12
CA GLY A 404 -7.28 38.12 14.45
C GLY A 404 -8.56 38.94 14.44
N ALA A 405 -9.37 38.71 15.45
CA ALA A 405 -10.15 39.75 16.09
C ALA A 405 -9.93 39.55 17.59
N ASP A 406 -9.11 40.40 18.18
CA ASP A 406 -9.17 40.72 19.60
C ASP A 406 -10.56 41.29 19.88
N ALA A 407 -11.23 40.73 20.88
CA ALA A 407 -12.29 41.41 21.61
C ALA A 407 -12.39 40.81 23.01
N GLU A 408 -11.87 41.55 23.99
CA GLU A 408 -12.28 41.48 25.38
C GLU A 408 -13.82 41.56 25.48
N GLY A 409 -14.43 40.66 26.24
CA GLY A 409 -15.87 40.68 26.48
C GLY A 409 -16.37 39.41 27.16
N ALA A 410 -16.42 39.43 28.49
CA ALA A 410 -17.14 38.45 29.27
C ALA A 410 -18.65 38.52 28.95
N VAL A 411 -19.27 37.38 28.59
CA VAL A 411 -20.72 37.17 28.70
C VAL A 411 -21.02 35.68 28.97
N GLU A 412 -21.97 35.48 29.88
CA GLU A 412 -22.45 34.24 30.49
C GLU A 412 -22.98 33.16 29.54
N THR A 413 -22.87 31.92 30.00
CA THR A 413 -23.60 30.74 29.54
C THR A 413 -25.13 30.90 29.65
N PRO A 414 -25.91 30.55 28.61
CA PRO A 414 -27.30 30.17 28.78
C PRO A 414 -27.45 28.65 28.80
N ALA A 415 -28.07 28.16 29.88
CA ALA A 415 -28.66 26.84 29.98
C ALA A 415 -29.83 26.70 28.97
N GLY A 416 -29.93 25.55 28.31
CA GLY A 416 -31.09 25.23 27.45
C GLY A 416 -30.92 23.91 26.73
N GLY A 417 -31.51 22.85 27.28
CA GLY A 417 -31.50 21.50 26.70
C GLY A 417 -32.41 21.36 25.48
N VAL A 418 -32.05 20.42 24.60
CA VAL A 418 -32.89 19.90 23.51
C VAL A 418 -32.93 18.37 23.64
N PRO A 419 -34.10 17.71 23.50
CA PRO A 419 -34.27 16.28 23.80
C PRO A 419 -33.72 15.37 22.68
N ALA A 420 -33.25 14.18 23.06
CA ALA A 420 -32.85 13.13 22.13
C ALA A 420 -34.07 12.34 21.60
N PRO A 421 -34.04 11.82 20.35
CA PRO A 421 -35.11 11.01 19.78
C PRO A 421 -35.05 9.53 20.22
N GLU A 422 -36.23 8.93 20.38
CA GLU A 422 -36.49 7.51 20.71
C GLU A 422 -35.88 6.51 19.69
N PRO A 423 -35.41 5.34 20.15
CA PRO A 423 -35.08 4.22 19.27
C PRO A 423 -36.25 3.22 19.13
N THR A 424 -36.61 2.94 17.88
CA THR A 424 -37.47 1.82 17.44
C THR A 424 -36.80 0.45 17.67
N PRO A 425 -37.56 -0.63 17.96
CA PRO A 425 -37.01 -1.95 18.30
C PRO A 425 -36.69 -2.80 17.07
N GLU A 426 -35.59 -3.57 17.15
CA GLU A 426 -35.25 -4.66 16.22
C GLU A 426 -35.64 -6.04 16.83
N PRO A 427 -35.97 -7.06 16.01
CA PRO A 427 -36.61 -8.29 16.50
C PRO A 427 -35.62 -9.41 16.89
N THR A 428 -36.06 -10.18 17.89
CA THR A 428 -35.44 -11.37 18.49
C THR A 428 -35.36 -12.58 17.55
N PRO A 429 -34.30 -13.42 17.64
CA PRO A 429 -34.35 -14.83 17.24
C PRO A 429 -34.57 -15.77 18.45
N THR A 430 -35.43 -16.76 18.23
CA THR A 430 -36.02 -17.72 19.18
C THR A 430 -35.05 -18.80 19.71
N ALA A 431 -35.37 -19.26 20.93
CA ALA A 431 -34.84 -20.30 21.83
C ALA A 431 -34.34 -21.64 21.22
N THR A 432 -33.53 -22.47 21.91
CA THR A 432 -33.89 -23.40 23.03
C THR A 432 -32.55 -23.96 23.62
N SER A 433 -32.27 -24.19 24.91
CA SER A 433 -33.00 -24.96 25.94
C SER A 433 -32.40 -24.81 27.36
N ALA A 434 -33.30 -24.76 28.35
CA ALA A 434 -33.29 -25.26 29.76
C ALA A 434 -32.29 -24.78 30.85
N SER A 435 -32.85 -24.21 31.92
CA SER A 435 -32.28 -23.97 33.28
C SER A 435 -32.59 -25.14 34.26
N PRO A 436 -32.19 -25.08 35.56
CA PRO A 436 -33.02 -24.42 36.58
C PRO A 436 -32.30 -23.63 37.72
N THR A 437 -32.82 -22.42 37.96
CA THR A 437 -33.28 -21.73 39.21
C THR A 437 -32.61 -21.91 40.59
N ALA A 438 -32.27 -20.77 41.25
CA ALA A 438 -32.71 -20.38 42.61
C ALA A 438 -32.35 -18.91 43.03
N THR A 439 -33.40 -18.08 43.09
CA THR A 439 -33.78 -16.91 43.96
C THR A 439 -32.81 -16.13 44.88
N GLY A 440 -32.90 -14.77 44.79
CA GLY A 440 -32.59 -13.78 45.86
C GLY A 440 -32.57 -12.30 45.36
N PRO A 441 -33.05 -11.28 46.10
CA PRO A 441 -33.58 -10.00 45.55
C PRO A 441 -32.56 -8.84 45.40
N THR A 442 -32.93 -7.91 44.52
CA THR A 442 -32.23 -6.69 44.06
C THR A 442 -32.25 -5.54 45.09
N PRO A 443 -31.30 -4.58 45.02
CA PRO A 443 -31.69 -3.17 44.91
C PRO A 443 -31.04 -2.42 43.74
N SER A 444 -31.73 -1.35 43.32
CA SER A 444 -31.59 -0.51 42.11
C SER A 444 -30.18 0.00 41.71
N PRO A 445 -29.98 0.33 40.42
CA PRO A 445 -28.68 0.60 39.83
C PRO A 445 -28.20 2.03 40.06
N SER A 446 -26.93 2.15 40.41
CA SER A 446 -26.14 3.38 40.19
C SER A 446 -25.78 3.49 38.71
N ALA A 447 -25.65 4.73 38.25
CA ALA A 447 -25.36 5.16 36.88
C ALA A 447 -24.29 4.32 36.14
N PRO A 448 -24.34 4.23 34.79
CA PRO A 448 -23.35 3.46 34.03
C PRO A 448 -21.97 4.08 34.20
N THR A 449 -21.16 3.47 35.07
CA THR A 449 -19.71 3.59 35.08
C THR A 449 -19.21 3.23 33.70
N THR A 450 -18.47 4.17 33.11
CA THR A 450 -17.60 3.97 31.96
C THR A 450 -16.93 2.61 32.08
N THR A 451 -17.10 1.74 31.10
CA THR A 451 -16.50 0.40 31.07
C THR A 451 -14.99 0.57 31.19
N ALA A 452 -14.48 0.39 32.42
CA ALA A 452 -13.07 0.35 32.70
C ALA A 452 -12.46 -0.74 31.81
N ALA A 453 -11.44 -0.35 31.04
CA ALA A 453 -10.61 -1.28 30.31
C ALA A 453 -10.19 -2.42 31.25
N ALA A 454 -10.33 -3.65 30.79
CA ALA A 454 -9.95 -4.85 31.52
C ALA A 454 -8.57 -4.67 32.19
N GLY A 455 -8.53 -4.96 33.49
CA GLY A 455 -7.45 -4.57 34.40
C GLY A 455 -6.05 -4.96 33.92
N TRP A 456 -5.22 -3.94 33.78
CA TRP A 456 -3.78 -4.08 33.62
C TRP A 456 -3.20 -4.38 34.99
N ALA A 457 -2.43 -5.47 35.13
CA ALA A 457 -1.48 -5.52 36.24
C ALA A 457 -0.50 -4.35 36.02
N PRO A 458 -0.32 -3.44 37.00
CA PRO A 458 0.59 -2.32 36.84
C PRO A 458 1.99 -2.85 36.56
N ILE A 459 2.62 -2.39 35.48
CA ILE A 459 4.04 -2.65 35.25
C ILE A 459 4.79 -2.05 36.45
N PRO A 460 5.69 -2.79 37.12
CA PRO A 460 6.46 -2.21 38.20
C PRO A 460 7.33 -1.09 37.60
N LEU A 461 7.02 0.15 37.96
CA LEU A 461 7.79 1.31 37.49
C LEU A 461 8.82 1.67 38.55
N GLY A 462 10.10 1.42 38.24
CA GLY A 462 11.21 2.05 38.96
C GLY A 462 11.34 3.53 38.56
N ALA A 463 12.26 4.26 39.21
CA ALA A 463 12.51 5.67 38.91
C ALA A 463 12.85 5.92 37.42
N THR A 464 13.46 4.95 36.75
CA THR A 464 13.78 4.98 35.31
C THR A 464 12.53 4.86 34.45
N GLY A 465 11.64 3.92 34.76
CA GLY A 465 10.39 3.70 34.04
C GLY A 465 9.44 4.88 34.21
N THR A 466 9.42 5.51 35.39
CA THR A 466 8.70 6.78 35.62
C THR A 466 9.24 7.90 34.73
N ARG A 467 10.56 8.03 34.58
CA ARG A 467 11.15 9.04 33.67
C ARG A 467 10.78 8.80 32.21
N VAL A 468 10.72 7.53 31.79
CA VAL A 468 10.27 7.17 30.44
C VAL A 468 8.81 7.58 30.24
N GLN A 469 7.92 7.21 31.15
CA GLN A 469 6.50 7.59 31.09
C GLN A 469 6.30 9.11 31.09
N ASN A 470 7.03 9.86 31.93
CA ASN A 470 6.95 11.32 31.94
C ASN A 470 7.33 11.93 30.59
N GLY A 471 8.42 11.45 29.96
CA GLY A 471 8.82 11.91 28.63
C GLY A 471 7.79 11.60 27.55
N LEU A 472 7.12 10.44 27.62
CA LEU A 472 6.03 10.12 26.71
C LEU A 472 4.79 10.99 26.96
N SER A 473 4.45 11.27 28.22
CA SER A 473 3.34 12.17 28.58
C SER A 473 3.57 13.61 28.10
N GLU A 474 4.80 14.13 28.24
CA GLU A 474 5.20 15.43 27.70
C GLU A 474 5.07 15.46 26.17
N ALA A 475 5.51 14.40 25.49
CA ALA A 475 5.38 14.29 24.04
C ALA A 475 3.91 14.27 23.59
N LEU A 476 3.02 13.62 24.34
CA LEU A 476 1.58 13.61 24.08
C LEU A 476 0.91 14.96 24.32
N ALA A 477 1.44 15.76 25.25
CA ALA A 477 0.97 17.11 25.53
C ALA A 477 1.45 18.13 24.47
N SER A 478 2.58 17.86 23.82
CA SER A 478 3.19 18.79 22.86
C SER A 478 2.30 19.11 21.66
N THR A 479 2.31 20.38 21.26
CA THR A 479 1.64 20.89 20.06
C THR A 479 2.59 21.06 18.88
N SER A 480 3.91 21.10 19.12
CA SER A 480 4.96 21.29 18.12
C SER A 480 6.10 20.29 18.29
N TRP A 481 6.85 20.03 17.23
CA TRP A 481 8.07 19.22 17.33
C TRP A 481 9.17 19.98 18.09
N PRO A 482 10.01 19.29 18.88
CA PRO A 482 11.25 19.87 19.40
C PRO A 482 12.17 20.36 18.27
N SER A 483 12.95 21.42 18.53
CA SER A 483 13.94 21.93 17.58
C SER A 483 15.08 20.96 17.33
N ASP A 484 15.48 20.23 18.38
CA ASP A 484 16.68 19.40 18.42
C ASP A 484 16.36 17.91 18.55
N LEU A 485 15.46 17.44 17.69
CA LEU A 485 15.10 16.02 17.63
C LEU A 485 16.36 15.15 17.48
N ASN A 486 16.40 14.06 18.24
CA ASN A 486 17.52 13.13 18.25
C ASN A 486 17.09 11.71 17.83
N PRO A 487 17.55 11.24 16.66
CA PRO A 487 18.17 12.00 15.56
C PRO A 487 17.30 13.08 14.93
N SER A 488 17.97 13.98 14.20
CA SER A 488 17.27 14.93 13.34
C SER A 488 16.58 14.20 12.17
N PRO A 489 15.48 14.77 11.63
CA PRO A 489 14.77 14.21 10.47
C PRO A 489 15.67 13.93 9.26
N ASP A 490 16.66 14.78 9.03
CA ASP A 490 17.60 14.63 7.91
C ASP A 490 18.68 13.56 8.17
N ALA A 491 19.01 13.31 9.45
CA ALA A 491 19.99 12.29 9.86
C ALA A 491 19.34 10.93 10.16
N TRP A 492 18.03 10.80 10.01
CA TRP A 492 17.23 9.64 10.44
C TRP A 492 17.78 8.28 9.98
N GLN A 493 18.26 8.21 8.74
CA GLN A 493 18.72 6.96 8.13
C GLN A 493 20.12 6.52 8.59
N THR A 494 20.83 7.33 9.39
CA THR A 494 22.25 7.09 9.75
C THR A 494 22.47 6.33 11.06
N MET A 495 21.41 5.86 11.73
CA MET A 495 21.48 5.49 13.15
C MET A 495 21.28 4.02 13.52
N ALA A 496 21.32 3.11 12.56
CA ALA A 496 21.63 1.73 12.92
C ALA A 496 23.12 1.72 13.31
N ASP A 497 23.47 1.57 14.62
CA ASP A 497 24.86 1.51 15.11
C ASP A 497 25.65 0.66 14.12
N PRO A 498 26.61 1.22 13.36
CA PRO A 498 27.27 0.50 12.27
C PRO A 498 27.75 -0.88 12.70
N ARG A 499 28.16 -1.05 13.95
CA ARG A 499 28.60 -2.34 14.51
C ARG A 499 27.47 -3.34 14.68
N MET A 500 26.26 -2.89 15.03
CA MET A 500 25.05 -3.72 15.18
C MET A 500 24.20 -3.79 13.90
N SER A 501 24.46 -2.92 12.93
CA SER A 501 23.80 -2.88 11.62
C SER A 501 24.64 -3.46 10.49
N THR A 502 25.90 -3.82 10.76
CA THR A 502 26.69 -4.66 9.86
C THR A 502 25.95 -5.96 9.54
N GLY A 503 26.26 -6.55 8.39
CA GLY A 503 25.77 -7.89 8.01
C GLY A 503 26.04 -8.98 9.05
N ALA A 504 26.89 -8.72 10.05
CA ALA A 504 27.18 -9.65 11.14
C ALA A 504 26.01 -9.85 12.13
N CYS A 505 25.09 -8.88 12.29
CA CYS A 505 23.92 -8.99 13.17
C CYS A 505 22.60 -9.16 12.41
N THR A 506 22.56 -8.94 11.09
CA THR A 506 21.33 -9.12 10.31
C THR A 506 21.02 -10.59 10.02
N ALA A 507 22.05 -11.44 10.04
CA ALA A 507 21.97 -12.89 10.00
C ALA A 507 23.20 -13.50 10.71
N THR A 508 23.14 -13.57 12.05
CA THR A 508 24.28 -14.03 12.86
C THR A 508 24.67 -15.47 12.50
N ARG A 509 25.98 -15.73 12.44
CA ARG A 509 26.54 -17.08 12.27
C ARG A 509 27.20 -17.55 13.55
N ALA A 510 26.74 -18.66 14.14
CA ALA A 510 27.39 -19.23 15.34
C ALA A 510 28.84 -19.66 15.12
N SER A 511 29.20 -20.03 13.89
CA SER A 511 30.57 -20.43 13.52
C SER A 511 31.58 -19.29 13.59
N ASP A 512 31.10 -18.04 13.52
CA ASP A 512 31.92 -16.85 13.66
C ASP A 512 31.78 -16.32 15.10
N PRO A 513 32.79 -16.49 15.96
CA PRO A 513 32.70 -16.06 17.37
C PRO A 513 32.68 -14.53 17.54
N ASP A 514 33.08 -13.77 16.52
CA ASP A 514 33.10 -12.31 16.53
C ASP A 514 31.80 -11.71 15.98
N SER A 515 31.04 -12.48 15.19
CA SER A 515 29.75 -12.07 14.66
C SER A 515 28.76 -11.71 15.79
N CYS A 516 28.31 -10.45 15.76
CA CYS A 516 27.30 -9.88 16.64
C CYS A 516 27.57 -10.08 18.16
N THR A 517 28.84 -10.03 18.56
CA THR A 517 29.24 -10.25 19.96
C THR A 517 29.87 -8.99 20.57
N PHE A 518 29.38 -8.59 21.75
CA PHE A 518 29.69 -7.34 22.43
C PHE A 518 29.95 -7.55 23.92
N GLY A 519 30.45 -6.50 24.60
CA GLY A 519 30.67 -6.50 26.04
C GLY A 519 31.90 -7.30 26.49
N ASN A 520 31.88 -7.75 27.74
CA ASN A 520 32.97 -8.49 28.36
C ASN A 520 33.03 -9.92 27.82
N ARG A 521 33.86 -10.15 26.79
CA ARG A 521 34.01 -11.45 26.12
C ARG A 521 34.45 -12.61 27.03
N LYS A 522 35.00 -12.32 28.21
CA LYS A 522 35.41 -13.31 29.22
C LYS A 522 34.33 -13.58 30.28
N GLY A 523 33.27 -12.77 30.31
CA GLY A 523 32.18 -12.90 31.27
C GLY A 523 31.16 -13.99 30.88
N PRO A 524 30.21 -14.32 31.77
CA PRO A 524 29.09 -15.21 31.45
C PRO A 524 28.31 -14.68 30.24
N GLU A 525 27.74 -15.58 29.44
CA GLU A 525 27.07 -15.20 28.20
C GLU A 525 25.57 -14.89 28.40
N ILE A 526 25.13 -13.76 27.85
CA ILE A 526 23.73 -13.41 27.61
C ILE A 526 23.51 -13.45 26.10
N ILE A 527 22.49 -14.20 25.66
CA ILE A 527 22.09 -14.25 24.25
C ILE A 527 20.84 -13.42 24.05
N VAL A 528 20.83 -12.56 23.03
CA VAL A 528 19.62 -11.90 22.50
C VAL A 528 19.24 -12.58 21.19
N TYR A 529 18.20 -13.39 21.22
CA TYR A 529 17.67 -14.12 20.07
C TYR A 529 16.43 -13.40 19.53
N GLY A 530 16.43 -13.07 18.23
CA GLY A 530 15.34 -12.30 17.65
C GLY A 530 15.42 -12.09 16.15
N ASP A 531 14.41 -11.42 15.61
CA ASP A 531 14.39 -10.97 14.23
C ASP A 531 15.08 -9.60 14.10
N SER A 532 14.55 -8.71 13.26
CA SER A 532 15.05 -7.33 13.18
C SER A 532 14.75 -6.51 14.44
N ILE A 533 13.79 -6.91 15.29
CA ILE A 533 13.49 -6.27 16.58
C ILE A 533 14.53 -6.63 17.65
N GLY A 534 15.19 -7.77 17.51
CA GLY A 534 16.28 -8.18 18.40
C GLY A 534 17.49 -7.23 18.33
N ILE A 535 17.71 -6.56 17.19
CA ILE A 535 18.86 -5.67 16.98
C ILE A 535 18.79 -4.39 17.84
N PRO A 536 17.69 -3.60 17.87
CA PRO A 536 17.60 -2.49 18.79
C PRO A 536 17.58 -2.95 20.25
N LEU A 537 16.94 -4.07 20.59
CA LEU A 537 16.97 -4.61 21.96
C LEU A 537 18.40 -4.98 22.38
N LEU A 538 19.22 -5.51 21.46
CA LEU A 538 20.63 -5.80 21.71
C LEU A 538 21.40 -4.55 22.17
N ALA A 539 21.12 -3.37 21.59
CA ALA A 539 21.73 -2.11 22.06
C ALA A 539 21.37 -1.79 23.52
N THR A 540 20.12 -2.06 23.92
CA THR A 540 19.65 -1.94 25.30
C THR A 540 20.41 -2.89 26.23
N VAL A 541 20.48 -4.18 25.87
CA VAL A 541 21.12 -5.23 26.68
C VAL A 541 22.63 -5.00 26.80
N VAL A 542 23.31 -4.65 25.71
CA VAL A 542 24.75 -4.34 25.72
C VAL A 542 25.05 -3.17 26.63
N LYS A 543 24.22 -2.12 26.63
CA LYS A 543 24.42 -0.98 27.52
C LYS A 543 24.12 -1.31 28.98
N ALA A 544 23.13 -2.17 29.24
CA ALA A 544 22.76 -2.57 30.61
C ALA A 544 23.79 -3.52 31.24
N TYR A 545 24.33 -4.46 30.48
CA TYR A 545 25.07 -5.61 31.03
C TYR A 545 26.46 -5.84 30.43
N GLY A 546 26.83 -5.11 29.37
CA GLY A 546 28.06 -5.35 28.62
C GLY A 546 29.37 -5.15 29.40
N SER A 547 29.36 -4.44 30.53
CA SER A 547 30.53 -4.35 31.41
C SER A 547 30.87 -5.68 32.10
N THR A 548 29.86 -6.51 32.35
CA THR A 548 29.98 -7.72 33.16
C THR A 548 29.83 -8.99 32.33
N TYR A 549 28.94 -8.97 31.33
CA TYR A 549 28.56 -10.12 30.53
C TYR A 549 29.09 -10.04 29.10
N LYS A 550 29.34 -11.22 28.52
CA LYS A 550 29.46 -11.38 27.07
C LYS A 550 28.05 -11.33 26.51
N VAL A 551 27.72 -10.30 25.72
CA VAL A 551 26.39 -10.16 25.14
C VAL A 551 26.46 -10.52 23.66
N ARG A 552 25.72 -11.54 23.25
CA ARG A 552 25.72 -12.04 21.87
C ARG A 552 24.34 -11.95 21.24
N GLY A 553 24.23 -11.24 20.12
CA GLY A 553 23.03 -11.20 19.31
C GLY A 553 22.98 -12.40 18.36
N MET A 554 21.98 -13.25 18.51
CA MET A 554 21.67 -14.35 17.59
C MET A 554 20.46 -13.97 16.73
N THR A 555 20.63 -12.97 15.88
CA THR A 555 19.51 -12.34 15.18
C THR A 555 19.45 -12.72 13.70
N LYS A 556 18.23 -12.85 13.18
CA LYS A 556 18.00 -13.01 11.75
C LYS A 556 16.76 -12.25 11.30
N ILE A 557 16.97 -11.22 10.48
CA ILE A 557 15.91 -10.37 9.96
C ILE A 557 14.85 -11.21 9.22
N GLY A 558 13.58 -10.91 9.49
CA GLY A 558 12.46 -11.49 8.76
C GLY A 558 12.07 -12.91 9.13
N CYS A 559 12.58 -13.44 10.25
CA CYS A 559 12.25 -14.77 10.73
C CYS A 559 11.28 -14.75 11.91
N ALA A 560 10.35 -15.70 11.95
CA ALA A 560 9.60 -16.02 13.15
C ALA A 560 10.47 -16.91 14.05
N VAL A 561 10.91 -16.40 15.20
CA VAL A 561 12.03 -16.99 15.95
C VAL A 561 11.58 -18.05 16.95
N ASN A 562 10.39 -17.92 17.52
CA ASN A 562 9.68 -18.94 18.31
C ASN A 562 9.29 -20.16 17.48
N GLY A 563 9.30 -20.02 16.15
CA GLY A 563 9.02 -21.10 15.21
C GLY A 563 7.56 -21.35 14.91
N VAL A 564 6.70 -20.36 15.15
CA VAL A 564 5.34 -20.36 14.60
C VAL A 564 5.38 -20.50 13.08
N ASP A 565 4.40 -21.21 12.51
CA ASP A 565 4.29 -21.39 11.06
C ASP A 565 3.75 -20.11 10.39
N ALA A 566 4.67 -19.19 10.13
CA ALA A 566 4.39 -17.92 9.48
C ALA A 566 4.42 -18.04 7.94
N ASN A 567 3.55 -17.28 7.29
CA ASN A 567 3.58 -17.10 5.85
C ASN A 567 4.65 -16.06 5.49
N PHE A 568 5.82 -16.55 5.07
CA PHE A 568 6.94 -15.73 4.59
C PHE A 568 6.77 -15.25 3.14
N GLY A 569 5.61 -15.47 2.51
CA GLY A 569 5.37 -15.21 1.09
C GLY A 569 5.85 -16.34 0.19
N LYS A 570 7.11 -16.79 0.37
CA LYS A 570 7.73 -17.93 -0.35
C LYS A 570 8.17 -19.02 0.62
N ASP A 571 7.81 -20.28 0.35
CA ASP A 571 8.21 -21.42 1.20
C ASP A 571 9.75 -21.58 1.25
N GLU A 572 10.46 -21.24 0.16
CA GLU A 572 11.93 -21.23 0.12
C GLU A 572 12.56 -20.21 1.10
N TRP A 573 11.83 -19.16 1.49
CA TRP A 573 12.30 -18.16 2.46
C TRP A 573 12.19 -18.64 3.91
N ALA A 574 11.35 -19.66 4.16
CA ALA A 574 11.27 -20.30 5.48
C ALA A 574 12.52 -21.14 5.79
N ILE A 575 13.15 -21.77 4.78
CA ILE A 575 14.29 -22.67 4.98
C ILE A 575 15.47 -21.99 5.69
N PRO A 576 15.92 -20.78 5.26
CA PRO A 576 16.94 -20.03 6.01
C PRO A 576 16.57 -19.76 7.47
N CYS A 577 15.30 -19.49 7.77
CA CYS A 577 14.84 -19.23 9.14
C CYS A 577 14.88 -20.50 10.00
N VAL A 578 14.41 -21.63 9.46
CA VAL A 578 14.47 -22.93 10.15
C VAL A 578 15.91 -23.34 10.41
N ARG A 579 16.80 -23.22 9.42
CA ARG A 579 18.24 -23.52 9.58
C ARG A 579 18.91 -22.63 10.62
N HIS A 580 18.57 -21.34 10.63
CA HIS A 580 19.09 -20.41 11.63
C HIS A 580 18.61 -20.76 13.04
N ARG A 581 17.32 -21.04 13.22
CA ARG A 581 16.77 -21.48 14.51
C ARG A 581 17.48 -22.73 15.02
N GLN A 582 17.65 -23.76 14.18
CA GLN A 582 18.36 -24.97 14.56
C GLN A 582 19.81 -24.68 15.00
N MET A 583 20.51 -23.85 14.24
CA MET A 583 21.87 -23.41 14.57
C MET A 583 21.93 -22.70 15.94
N VAL A 584 20.96 -21.83 16.25
CA VAL A 584 20.89 -21.14 17.55
C VAL A 584 20.63 -22.14 18.67
N LEU A 585 19.69 -23.07 18.48
CA LEU A 585 19.41 -24.12 19.48
C LEU A 585 20.65 -24.98 19.76
N ASP A 586 21.39 -25.37 18.73
CA ASP A 586 22.65 -26.11 18.88
C ASP A 586 23.71 -25.29 19.61
N TYR A 587 23.79 -23.98 19.33
CA TYR A 587 24.70 -23.09 20.03
C TYR A 587 24.33 -22.94 21.50
N VAL A 588 23.06 -22.70 21.83
CA VAL A 588 22.55 -22.57 23.20
C VAL A 588 22.88 -23.82 24.01
N ARG A 589 22.61 -25.02 23.48
CA ARG A 589 22.96 -26.30 24.14
C ARG A 589 24.45 -26.44 24.44
N ARG A 590 25.30 -25.96 23.54
CA ARG A 590 26.76 -26.04 23.68
C ARG A 590 27.32 -25.05 24.69
N VAL A 591 26.91 -23.77 24.63
CA VAL A 591 27.53 -22.70 25.43
C VAL A 591 26.85 -22.49 26.78
N LYS A 592 25.62 -22.98 26.94
CA LYS A 592 24.82 -22.89 28.16
C LYS A 592 24.79 -21.47 28.74
N PRO A 593 24.20 -20.50 28.02
CA PRO A 593 24.24 -19.10 28.43
C PRO A 593 23.54 -18.90 29.77
N LYS A 594 23.97 -17.88 30.52
CA LYS A 594 23.32 -17.51 31.77
C LYS A 594 21.87 -17.11 31.51
N ILE A 595 21.64 -16.39 30.42
CA ILE A 595 20.31 -15.92 30.01
C ILE A 595 20.15 -16.00 28.50
N LEU A 596 18.96 -16.44 28.07
CA LEU A 596 18.48 -16.29 26.71
C LEU A 596 17.29 -15.33 26.68
N ILE A 597 17.47 -14.17 26.05
CA ILE A 597 16.44 -13.16 25.84
C ILE A 597 15.86 -13.36 24.44
N MET A 598 14.56 -13.60 24.34
CA MET A 598 13.82 -13.74 23.08
C MET A 598 12.95 -12.51 22.82
N THR A 599 12.99 -11.99 21.59
CA THR A 599 12.05 -10.96 21.12
C THR A 599 11.85 -11.06 19.60
N GLU A 600 10.64 -10.85 19.12
CA GLU A 600 10.34 -10.80 17.69
C GLU A 600 9.11 -9.96 17.40
N THR A 601 8.92 -9.55 16.15
CA THR A 601 7.69 -8.83 15.78
C THR A 601 6.46 -9.71 15.94
N TYR A 602 5.44 -9.19 16.64
CA TYR A 602 4.11 -9.82 16.67
C TYR A 602 3.39 -9.75 15.32
N SER A 603 3.95 -9.09 14.31
CA SER A 603 3.37 -9.04 12.96
C SER A 603 3.23 -10.44 12.35
N TRP A 604 4.00 -11.42 12.81
CA TRP A 604 3.87 -12.83 12.43
C TRP A 604 2.56 -13.46 12.93
N ALA A 605 2.04 -13.03 14.09
CA ALA A 605 0.77 -13.53 14.62
C ALA A 605 -0.44 -13.21 13.71
N VAL A 606 -0.34 -12.19 12.87
CA VAL A 606 -1.37 -11.83 11.88
C VAL A 606 -1.04 -12.32 10.46
N ARG A 607 0.07 -13.05 10.31
CA ARG A 607 0.56 -13.61 9.03
C ARG A 607 0.79 -15.12 9.13
N LEU A 608 -0.03 -15.82 9.93
CA LEU A 608 0.08 -17.27 10.08
C LEU A 608 -0.27 -18.00 8.78
N LYS A 609 0.45 -19.09 8.47
CA LYS A 609 0.16 -19.96 7.32
C LYS A 609 -1.22 -20.60 7.42
N SER A 610 -1.68 -20.88 8.64
CA SER A 610 -3.05 -21.32 8.97
C SER A 610 -4.14 -20.30 8.64
N LYS A 611 -3.77 -19.02 8.46
CA LYS A 611 -4.68 -17.87 8.35
C LYS A 611 -5.58 -17.68 9.59
N ALA A 612 -5.22 -18.27 10.73
CA ALA A 612 -5.94 -18.08 11.99
C ALA A 612 -5.97 -16.59 12.39
N LYS A 613 -7.07 -16.18 13.04
CA LYS A 613 -7.30 -14.80 13.49
C LYS A 613 -7.78 -14.78 14.94
N GLY A 614 -7.68 -13.62 15.59
CA GLY A 614 -8.20 -13.42 16.93
C GLY A 614 -7.58 -14.37 17.95
N SER A 615 -8.42 -15.05 18.74
CA SER A 615 -7.99 -16.01 19.76
C SER A 615 -7.30 -17.26 19.19
N ALA A 616 -7.68 -17.71 17.99
CA ALA A 616 -7.05 -18.87 17.36
C ALA A 616 -5.58 -18.59 17.01
N SER A 617 -5.31 -17.41 16.45
CA SER A 617 -3.94 -16.93 16.19
C SER A 617 -3.13 -16.82 17.48
N ALA A 618 -3.72 -16.27 18.55
CA ALA A 618 -3.05 -16.16 19.84
C ALA A 618 -2.73 -17.53 20.47
N LYS A 619 -3.56 -18.55 20.23
CA LYS A 619 -3.31 -19.91 20.69
C LYS A 619 -2.13 -20.56 19.95
N GLU A 620 -2.04 -20.36 18.64
CA GLU A 620 -0.91 -20.84 17.83
C GLU A 620 0.41 -20.17 18.27
N TRP A 621 0.37 -18.86 18.53
CA TRP A 621 1.52 -18.12 19.06
C TRP A 621 2.01 -18.67 20.40
N LEU A 622 1.10 -18.81 21.38
CA LEU A 622 1.42 -19.37 22.69
C LEU A 622 2.02 -20.77 22.60
N ALA A 623 1.49 -21.62 21.72
CA ALA A 623 2.00 -22.97 21.53
C ALA A 623 3.44 -22.95 20.96
N ALA A 624 3.73 -22.04 20.03
CA ALA A 624 5.07 -21.88 19.47
C ALA A 624 6.07 -21.38 20.51
N ASP A 625 5.72 -20.36 21.31
CA ASP A 625 6.57 -19.87 22.38
C ASP A 625 6.83 -20.94 23.44
N GLN A 626 5.80 -21.68 23.84
CA GLN A 626 5.96 -22.76 24.82
C GLN A 626 6.90 -23.84 24.29
N ALA A 627 6.72 -24.27 23.04
CA ALA A 627 7.60 -25.25 22.40
C ALA A 627 9.05 -24.77 22.30
N PHE A 628 9.25 -23.48 21.97
CA PHE A 628 10.59 -22.88 21.97
C PHE A 628 11.21 -22.91 23.36
N VAL A 629 10.51 -22.44 24.39
CA VAL A 629 11.00 -22.41 25.78
C VAL A 629 11.33 -23.80 26.29
N ASP A 630 10.46 -24.79 26.05
CA ASP A 630 10.69 -26.18 26.44
C ASP A 630 11.97 -26.74 25.80
N SER A 631 12.32 -26.31 24.57
CA SER A 631 13.51 -26.78 23.86
C SER A 631 14.85 -26.21 24.38
N VAL A 632 14.82 -25.13 25.18
CA VAL A 632 16.02 -24.41 25.63
C VAL A 632 16.16 -24.32 27.16
N ARG A 633 15.07 -24.41 27.92
CA ARG A 633 15.06 -24.11 29.37
C ARG A 633 16.03 -24.95 30.21
N GLU A 634 16.32 -26.18 29.79
CA GLU A 634 17.30 -27.06 30.48
C GLU A 634 18.77 -26.70 30.16
N SER A 635 18.98 -25.91 29.10
CA SER A 635 20.29 -25.50 28.62
C SER A 635 20.63 -24.04 28.96
N VAL A 636 19.75 -23.30 29.61
CA VAL A 636 19.97 -21.89 29.97
C VAL A 636 19.70 -21.66 31.45
N GLY A 637 20.36 -20.68 32.05
CA GLY A 637 20.05 -20.31 33.43
C GLY A 637 18.65 -19.73 33.59
N SER A 638 18.23 -18.88 32.64
CA SER A 638 16.86 -18.34 32.57
C SER A 638 16.49 -17.99 31.13
N VAL A 639 15.22 -18.18 30.78
CA VAL A 639 14.63 -17.68 29.53
C VAL A 639 13.84 -16.42 29.84
N VAL A 640 14.04 -15.36 29.05
CA VAL A 640 13.30 -14.10 29.17
C VAL A 640 12.64 -13.78 27.83
N ILE A 641 11.33 -13.59 27.82
CA ILE A 641 10.59 -13.10 26.67
C ILE A 641 10.34 -11.62 26.86
N VAL A 642 10.75 -10.80 25.90
CA VAL A 642 10.59 -9.34 25.94
C VAL A 642 9.60 -8.92 24.87
N ALA A 643 8.50 -8.30 25.28
CA ALA A 643 7.51 -7.77 24.35
C ALA A 643 8.19 -6.81 23.36
N PRO A 644 7.95 -6.96 22.05
CA PRO A 644 8.60 -6.17 21.03
C PRO A 644 8.14 -4.71 21.08
N SER A 645 8.78 -3.88 20.28
CA SER A 645 8.34 -2.51 20.08
C SER A 645 6.91 -2.39 19.53
N MET A 646 6.29 -1.25 19.83
CA MET A 646 4.90 -0.97 19.47
C MET A 646 4.77 -0.59 17.97
N PRO A 647 4.01 -1.33 17.12
CA PRO A 647 3.64 -0.90 15.78
C PRO A 647 2.98 0.49 15.75
N GLY A 648 3.10 1.23 14.64
CA GLY A 648 2.45 2.54 14.52
C GLY A 648 2.61 3.20 13.16
N VAL A 649 3.26 4.36 13.09
CA VAL A 649 3.56 5.05 11.82
C VAL A 649 5.06 5.31 11.73
N ALA A 650 5.61 5.30 10.51
CA ALA A 650 7.00 5.68 10.32
C ALA A 650 7.20 7.17 10.59
N PHE A 651 8.31 7.52 11.24
CA PHE A 651 8.58 8.89 11.65
C PHE A 651 8.55 9.87 10.47
N LEU A 652 9.24 9.55 9.37
CA LEU A 652 9.31 10.42 8.19
C LEU A 652 7.98 10.53 7.41
N ASP A 653 7.02 9.64 7.66
CA ASP A 653 5.71 9.69 7.00
C ASP A 653 4.72 10.58 7.77
N CYS A 654 4.90 10.77 9.07
CA CYS A 654 4.02 11.59 9.88
C CYS A 654 4.67 12.92 10.35
N TYR A 655 6.01 12.99 10.39
CA TYR A 655 6.75 14.20 10.70
C TYR A 655 6.58 15.26 9.61
N ARG A 656 6.42 16.51 10.04
CA ARG A 656 6.49 17.68 9.17
C ARG A 656 7.24 18.83 9.81
N PRO A 657 8.05 19.55 9.03
CA PRO A 657 8.56 20.85 9.43
C PRO A 657 7.41 21.77 9.86
N GLY A 658 7.50 22.36 11.06
CA GLY A 658 6.47 23.23 11.62
C GLY A 658 5.11 22.56 11.92
N GLY A 659 4.98 21.25 11.74
CA GLY A 659 3.74 20.51 11.98
C GLY A 659 3.54 20.12 13.45
N SER A 660 2.37 19.56 13.74
CA SER A 660 2.06 19.00 15.07
C SER A 660 2.44 17.53 15.19
N PRO A 661 3.08 17.09 16.30
CA PRO A 661 3.41 15.68 16.53
C PRO A 661 2.19 14.81 16.82
N ARG A 662 1.01 15.40 17.06
CA ARG A 662 -0.23 14.67 17.36
C ARG A 662 -0.64 13.67 16.27
N ARG A 663 -0.30 13.96 15.00
CA ARG A 663 -0.53 13.05 13.86
C ARG A 663 0.26 11.74 14.00
N CYS A 664 1.39 11.78 14.70
CA CYS A 664 2.25 10.62 14.92
C CYS A 664 1.84 9.77 16.13
N VAL A 665 0.81 10.17 16.87
CA VAL A 665 0.32 9.42 18.03
C VAL A 665 -0.54 8.26 17.55
N THR A 666 -0.14 7.04 17.87
CA THR A 666 -0.89 5.82 17.54
C THR A 666 -1.51 5.19 18.78
N GLY A 667 -2.47 4.29 18.58
CA GLY A 667 -3.02 3.46 19.65
C GLY A 667 -2.39 2.07 19.68
N ILE A 668 -2.56 1.34 20.78
CA ILE A 668 -2.14 -0.06 20.90
C ILE A 668 -3.08 -0.94 20.05
N PRO A 669 -2.58 -1.62 18.99
CA PRO A 669 -3.45 -2.47 18.19
C PRO A 669 -3.93 -3.68 18.99
N ALA A 670 -5.21 -4.02 18.85
CA ALA A 670 -5.81 -5.14 19.58
C ALA A 670 -5.14 -6.49 19.30
N TRP A 671 -4.59 -6.68 18.10
CA TRP A 671 -3.83 -7.90 17.77
C TRP A 671 -2.50 -7.97 18.53
N TRP A 672 -1.80 -6.84 18.67
CA TRP A 672 -0.54 -6.78 19.40
C TRP A 672 -0.76 -7.02 20.89
N ALA A 673 -1.78 -6.38 21.47
CA ALA A 673 -2.14 -6.56 22.88
C ALA A 673 -2.50 -8.02 23.19
N ARG A 674 -3.27 -8.68 22.31
CA ARG A 674 -3.60 -10.11 22.48
C ARG A 674 -2.37 -11.01 22.46
N THR A 675 -1.43 -10.79 21.54
CA THR A 675 -0.20 -11.58 21.46
C THR A 675 0.68 -11.38 22.70
N ARG A 676 0.87 -10.13 23.14
CA ARG A 676 1.54 -9.80 24.40
C ARG A 676 0.92 -10.55 25.59
N ASP A 677 -0.40 -10.55 25.69
CA ASP A 677 -1.09 -11.09 26.85
C ASP A 677 -1.09 -12.62 26.91
N VAL A 678 -0.87 -13.31 25.79
CA VAL A 678 -0.64 -14.76 25.81
C VAL A 678 0.80 -15.12 26.15
N GLU A 679 1.80 -14.32 25.76
CA GLU A 679 3.20 -14.55 26.14
C GLU A 679 3.43 -14.53 27.66
N LYS A 680 2.62 -13.75 28.40
CA LYS A 680 2.59 -13.75 29.88
C LYS A 680 2.29 -15.12 30.49
N LYS A 681 1.73 -16.06 29.72
CA LYS A 681 1.30 -17.38 30.17
C LYS A 681 2.31 -18.48 29.86
N VAL A 682 3.43 -18.17 29.21
CA VAL A 682 4.47 -19.14 28.87
C VAL A 682 5.17 -19.62 30.14
N VAL A 683 5.15 -20.93 30.35
CA VAL A 683 5.71 -21.56 31.57
C VAL A 683 7.20 -21.80 31.38
N GLY A 684 8.00 -21.45 32.39
CA GLY A 684 9.46 -21.63 32.37
C GLY A 684 10.22 -20.46 31.73
N ALA A 685 9.55 -19.33 31.49
CA ALA A 685 10.19 -18.09 31.06
C ALA A 685 9.70 -16.90 31.92
N HIS A 686 10.54 -15.90 32.07
CA HIS A 686 10.16 -14.61 32.62
C HIS A 686 9.64 -13.72 31.48
N PHE A 687 8.56 -12.98 31.71
CA PHE A 687 8.02 -12.05 30.72
C PHE A 687 8.31 -10.60 31.12
N ILE A 688 8.84 -9.81 30.20
CA ILE A 688 9.04 -8.37 30.35
C ILE A 688 8.07 -7.63 29.42
N ASP A 689 7.10 -6.96 30.04
CA ASP A 689 6.17 -6.06 29.35
C ASP A 689 6.87 -4.72 29.09
N THR A 690 6.92 -4.30 27.83
CA THR A 690 7.56 -3.07 27.37
C THR A 690 6.55 -1.99 27.00
N THR A 691 5.26 -2.17 27.30
CA THR A 691 4.21 -1.23 26.86
C THR A 691 4.47 0.19 27.36
N HIS A 692 4.97 0.36 28.59
CA HIS A 692 5.30 1.67 29.15
C HIS A 692 6.53 2.33 28.50
N TRP A 693 7.32 1.60 27.71
CA TRP A 693 8.37 2.20 26.89
C TRP A 693 7.82 2.96 25.69
N TYR A 694 6.57 2.73 25.31
CA TYR A 694 6.04 3.28 24.05
C TYR A 694 4.74 4.05 24.22
N CYS A 695 3.96 3.77 25.27
CA CYS A 695 2.61 4.30 25.39
C CYS A 695 2.29 4.77 26.81
N VAL A 696 1.44 5.79 26.90
CA VAL A 696 0.79 6.28 28.13
C VAL A 696 -0.72 6.24 27.88
N ASP A 697 -1.49 5.60 28.76
CA ASP A 697 -2.95 5.47 28.66
C ASP A 697 -3.43 4.98 27.27
N GLY A 698 -2.69 4.04 26.68
CA GLY A 698 -2.99 3.47 25.36
C GLY A 698 -2.65 4.36 24.16
N ARG A 699 -2.06 5.54 24.39
CA ARG A 699 -1.59 6.47 23.36
C ARG A 699 -0.07 6.43 23.27
N CYS A 700 0.45 6.24 22.06
CA CYS A 700 1.86 5.96 21.83
C CYS A 700 2.46 7.08 20.96
N PRO A 701 3.19 8.05 21.55
CA PRO A 701 3.86 9.10 20.78
C PRO A 701 5.11 8.58 20.06
N LEU A 702 5.67 9.40 19.17
CA LEU A 702 6.88 9.06 18.41
C LEU A 702 8.18 9.65 18.95
N PHE A 703 8.13 10.42 20.03
CA PHE A 703 9.31 10.98 20.66
C PHE A 703 9.11 11.07 22.17
N THR A 704 10.17 11.37 22.91
CA THR A 704 10.15 11.68 24.33
C THR A 704 10.41 13.18 24.54
N GLY A 705 9.59 13.86 25.35
CA GLY A 705 9.78 15.28 25.69
C GLY A 705 10.97 15.54 26.61
N THR A 706 11.40 14.55 27.40
CA THR A 706 12.52 14.70 28.34
C THR A 706 13.90 14.70 27.67
N THR A 707 14.02 14.09 26.49
CA THR A 707 15.30 13.90 25.80
C THR A 707 15.21 14.20 24.30
N ASP A 708 14.08 14.74 23.84
CA ASP A 708 13.74 15.01 22.44
C ASP A 708 14.07 13.85 21.49
N THR A 709 14.02 12.63 22.01
CA THR A 709 14.53 11.46 21.31
C THR A 709 13.40 10.79 20.56
N ILE A 710 13.60 10.55 19.26
CA ILE A 710 12.61 9.82 18.48
C ILE A 710 12.60 8.36 18.95
N VAL A 711 11.41 7.87 19.27
CA VAL A 711 11.20 6.53 19.82
C VAL A 711 11.46 5.45 18.77
N LYS A 712 11.02 5.66 17.52
CA LYS A 712 11.12 4.64 16.46
C LYS A 712 11.27 5.17 15.05
N GLY A 713 12.04 4.38 14.27
CA GLY A 713 12.45 4.40 12.86
C GLY A 713 11.31 4.49 11.86
N ASP A 714 10.54 3.44 11.94
CA ASP A 714 9.55 3.04 10.98
C ASP A 714 8.35 2.52 11.75
N TYR A 715 7.58 1.64 11.13
CA TYR A 715 6.44 1.02 11.77
C TYR A 715 6.79 0.28 13.06
N LEU A 716 7.94 -0.41 13.10
CA LEU A 716 8.32 -1.35 14.15
C LEU A 716 9.59 -0.95 14.90
N HIS A 717 10.67 -0.54 14.23
CA HIS A 717 11.99 -0.55 14.83
C HIS A 717 12.22 0.64 15.76
N THR A 718 12.49 0.36 17.03
CA THR A 718 12.96 1.34 18.01
C THR A 718 14.26 2.00 17.53
N SER A 719 14.38 3.32 17.68
CA SER A 719 15.63 4.00 17.38
C SER A 719 16.74 3.52 18.32
N VAL A 720 17.99 3.49 17.86
CA VAL A 720 19.11 3.04 18.70
C VAL A 720 19.36 4.00 19.87
N GLN A 721 19.09 5.29 19.68
CA GLN A 721 19.21 6.36 20.67
C GLN A 721 18.25 6.08 21.81
N TYR A 722 16.99 5.80 21.47
CA TYR A 722 15.98 5.48 22.43
C TYR A 722 16.23 4.13 23.09
N ALA A 723 16.58 3.09 22.33
CA ALA A 723 16.94 1.78 22.87
C ALA A 723 18.03 1.86 23.95
N ARG A 724 19.08 2.68 23.73
CA ARG A 724 20.12 2.92 24.74
C ARG A 724 19.60 3.68 25.97
N GLN A 725 18.53 4.48 25.86
CA GLN A 725 17.92 5.14 27.03
C GLN A 725 17.10 4.17 27.88
N LEU A 726 16.61 3.08 27.29
CA LEU A 726 15.84 2.05 27.99
C LEU A 726 16.69 1.13 28.88
N ALA A 727 18.03 1.13 28.72
CA ALA A 727 18.91 0.19 29.40
C ALA A 727 18.79 0.17 30.95
N PRO A 728 18.71 1.31 31.65
CA PRO A 728 18.51 1.32 33.10
C PRO A 728 17.16 0.72 33.52
N ASP A 729 16.11 0.98 32.76
CA ASP A 729 14.79 0.43 33.05
C ASP A 729 14.70 -1.05 32.74
N PHE A 730 15.32 -1.50 31.65
CA PHE A 730 15.47 -2.91 31.35
C PHE A 730 16.19 -3.66 32.46
N ALA A 731 17.26 -3.09 33.03
CA ALA A 731 17.95 -3.68 34.17
C ALA A 731 17.04 -3.80 35.41
N TYR A 732 16.25 -2.77 35.69
CA TYR A 732 15.24 -2.80 36.75
C TYR A 732 14.20 -3.91 36.53
N LEU A 733 13.65 -4.03 35.31
CA LEU A 733 12.63 -5.04 34.98
C LEU A 733 13.18 -6.47 35.06
N MET A 734 14.41 -6.70 34.60
CA MET A 734 15.10 -7.99 34.73
C MET A 734 15.26 -8.41 36.20
N LYS A 735 15.51 -7.43 37.08
CA LYS A 735 15.58 -7.67 38.53
C LYS A 735 14.22 -7.92 39.15
N ALA A 736 13.24 -7.08 38.81
CA ALA A 736 11.87 -7.22 39.28
C ALA A 736 11.21 -8.55 38.85
N SER A 737 11.57 -9.06 37.66
CA SER A 737 11.10 -10.35 37.17
C SER A 737 11.81 -11.55 37.80
N GLY A 738 12.92 -11.33 38.54
CA GLY A 738 13.77 -12.38 39.09
C GLY A 738 14.66 -13.09 38.06
N ALA A 739 14.80 -12.54 36.84
CA ALA A 739 15.65 -13.12 35.81
C ALA A 739 17.15 -12.87 36.08
N LEU A 740 17.48 -11.77 36.78
CA LEU A 740 18.80 -11.47 37.32
C LEU A 740 18.70 -10.86 38.73
N PRO A 741 19.63 -11.15 39.65
CA PRO A 741 19.68 -10.52 40.98
C PRO A 741 20.07 -9.02 40.96
#